data_AF-A0A4V2TM02-F1
#
_entry.id   AF-A0A4V2TM02-F1
#
_cell.length_a   1.000
_cell.length_b   1.000
_cell.length_c   1.000
_cell.angle_alpha   90.00
_cell.angle_beta   90.00
_cell.angle_gamma   90.00
#
_symmetry.space_group_name_H-M   'P 1'
#
loop_
_entity.id
_entity.type
_entity.pdbx_description
1 polymer ?
#
loop_
_entity_poly.entity_id
_entity_poly.type
_entity_poly.pdbx_seq_one_letter_code
_entity_poly.pdbx_strand_id
1 'polypeptide(L)'
;MHIKKLSKRNLLFTSVISLLSVTACTSSFADMASPSQNWWDNYSDSEGFREALFELGTTPVELNADIKNTIARGNNVNDPLFWLKRNLDIYPADNENAYNIPVTEIHSQGKNRTGANGRNGYFLTRDFATAGQNIKLMVGEMPQGVSCSIATGVGFAKENHMLDSQGLKSASVNTYTLKQDGTILLACNDQDITMPNVDKAVNIEILEGGVNQPFFIFGQSTQADWKTLSQSNSKSGQIFMFSGRSRMNVKTAIAKKSADTNMVHSMSQYLAMTIKDDSLNGFDGTDPLNQPSRGLIVATYNDCCYATGGQGFTAIGFNSKLADDTDWGDWHEFGHHNQQGWSWSALNEVTVNLYSVANCTLLRGEAPTPSCHSNSNIKALDWSTYAVGNFIASGEHYNFDNSGSGTEFKRATLFAQLLFSYPELYPQLGKAFREEYNYAKNRSNLDSSQELKDWFVVNTSKYSKNDLREFYDHWGLTYSSQASDAVNAMKLPKPYQPAQTQEITLNSDYSSSYATTTMVDPVAKNIGFVLPTSAQGPTSLVWSKSGDTQFYADVTDSQQRAFRVKLHGKKSVGQCANYTLNSAANCVSGSTSFLRFDFRKEDNTQLPAGTYHGTTHLSGRDWHKPTWASEIKINLNIVK
;
A
#
# COMPACT_ATOMS: atom_id res chain seq x y z
N MET A 1 2.56 97.70 21.38
CA MET A 1 3.38 98.42 20.38
C MET A 1 3.33 97.59 19.09
N HIS A 2 2.49 98.00 18.13
CA HIS A 2 2.83 98.21 16.71
C HIS A 2 2.91 96.93 15.84
N ILE A 3 2.37 96.82 14.61
CA ILE A 3 1.52 97.64 13.74
C ILE A 3 1.23 96.79 12.46
N LYS A 4 0.04 96.93 11.85
CA LYS A 4 -0.34 96.79 10.40
C LYS A 4 -0.33 95.39 9.72
N LYS A 5 -1.50 94.89 9.24
CA LYS A 5 -2.23 95.13 7.94
C LYS A 5 -1.67 94.22 6.81
N LEU A 6 -2.41 93.54 5.90
CA LEU A 6 -3.74 93.65 5.25
C LEU A 6 -4.16 92.23 4.74
N SER A 7 -5.44 91.80 4.84
CA SER A 7 -6.54 91.89 3.83
C SER A 7 -6.24 91.15 2.50
N LYS A 8 -7.07 90.26 1.91
CA LYS A 8 -8.55 90.25 1.78
C LYS A 8 -9.04 88.96 1.07
N ARG A 9 -10.17 88.42 1.55
CA ARG A 9 -11.40 87.95 0.82
C ARG A 9 -11.28 86.81 -0.24
N ASN A 10 -12.17 85.81 -0.29
CA ASN A 10 -13.60 85.77 0.03
C ASN A 10 -14.08 84.39 0.56
N LEU A 11 -15.05 84.48 1.48
CA LEU A 11 -15.88 83.43 2.07
C LEU A 11 -16.81 82.75 1.05
N LEU A 12 -17.15 81.48 1.30
CA LEU A 12 -18.53 81.12 1.68
C LEU A 12 -18.55 79.79 2.46
N PHE A 13 -19.22 79.86 3.61
CA PHE A 13 -19.36 78.85 4.65
C PHE A 13 -20.40 77.78 4.27
N THR A 14 -20.16 76.54 4.70
CA THR A 14 -21.19 75.71 5.35
C THR A 14 -20.53 74.74 6.34
N SER A 15 -21.02 74.77 7.58
CA SER A 15 -20.48 74.10 8.77
C SER A 15 -20.45 72.58 8.69
N VAL A 16 -19.32 71.99 9.12
CA VAL A 16 -19.20 70.59 9.55
C VAL A 16 -18.94 70.59 11.06
N ILE A 17 -19.73 69.80 11.77
CA ILE A 17 -19.71 69.64 13.23
C ILE A 17 -18.47 68.84 13.65
N SER A 18 -17.86 69.31 14.74
CA SER A 18 -16.54 68.95 15.25
C SER A 18 -16.47 67.54 15.87
N LEU A 19 -15.38 66.85 15.54
CA LEU A 19 -14.88 65.67 16.24
C LEU A 19 -14.38 66.05 17.64
N LEU A 20 -14.77 65.27 18.64
CA LEU A 20 -14.04 65.15 19.90
C LEU A 20 -13.97 63.66 20.28
N SER A 21 -12.71 63.23 20.38
CA SER A 21 -12.21 61.93 20.75
C SER A 21 -12.71 61.47 22.12
N VAL A 22 -13.33 60.28 22.16
CA VAL A 22 -13.47 59.46 23.36
C VAL A 22 -12.84 58.11 23.06
N THR A 23 -11.87 57.76 23.89
CA THR A 23 -11.19 56.47 24.00
C THR A 23 -12.22 55.34 24.12
N ALA A 24 -12.38 54.54 23.08
CA ALA A 24 -13.10 53.28 23.16
C ALA A 24 -12.10 52.18 23.51
N CYS A 25 -12.32 51.51 24.64
CA CYS A 25 -11.74 50.20 24.93
C CYS A 25 -12.08 49.25 23.77
N THR A 26 -11.15 49.05 22.85
CA THR A 26 -11.17 47.88 21.97
C THR A 26 -10.79 46.70 22.83
N SER A 27 -11.79 45.98 23.35
CA SER A 27 -11.60 44.61 23.78
C SER A 27 -11.11 43.84 22.55
N SER A 28 -9.80 43.63 22.50
CA SER A 28 -9.17 42.64 21.66
C SER A 28 -9.71 41.27 22.08
N PHE A 29 -10.83 40.86 21.50
CA PHE A 29 -11.03 39.45 21.23
C PHE A 29 -9.96 39.12 20.19
N ALA A 30 -8.75 38.82 20.69
CA ALA A 30 -7.86 37.97 19.96
C ALA A 30 -8.69 36.77 19.55
N ASP A 31 -8.69 36.47 18.25
CA ASP A 31 -9.16 35.21 17.71
C ASP A 31 -8.69 34.11 18.67
N MET A 32 -9.61 33.55 19.45
CA MET A 32 -9.45 32.18 19.88
C MET A 32 -9.55 31.40 18.59
N ALA A 33 -8.42 31.25 17.89
CA ALA A 33 -8.27 30.23 16.90
C ALA A 33 -8.79 28.95 17.55
N SER A 34 -9.91 28.45 17.04
CA SER A 34 -10.34 27.09 17.33
C SER A 34 -9.10 26.23 17.24
N PRO A 35 -8.76 25.40 18.25
CA PRO A 35 -7.63 24.49 18.11
C PRO A 35 -7.81 23.78 16.77
N SER A 36 -6.78 23.84 15.92
CA SER A 36 -6.85 23.33 14.54
C SER A 36 -7.46 21.94 14.59
N GLN A 37 -8.71 21.84 14.15
CA GLN A 37 -9.47 20.62 14.29
C GLN A 37 -8.80 19.58 13.40
N ASN A 38 -8.39 18.45 13.98
CA ASN A 38 -7.79 17.38 13.21
C ASN A 38 -8.81 16.85 12.22
N TRP A 39 -8.35 16.34 11.07
CA TRP A 39 -9.27 15.89 10.01
C TRP A 39 -10.21 14.78 10.47
N TRP A 40 -9.83 13.99 11.48
CA TRP A 40 -10.65 12.91 12.04
C TRP A 40 -11.67 13.37 13.10
N ASP A 41 -11.55 14.60 13.62
CA ASP A 41 -12.42 15.06 14.71
C ASP A 41 -13.89 15.13 14.25
N ASN A 42 -14.13 15.52 13.00
CA ASN A 42 -15.47 15.58 12.39
C ASN A 42 -16.13 14.20 12.22
N TYR A 43 -15.35 13.13 12.29
CA TYR A 43 -15.82 11.76 12.05
C TYR A 43 -15.75 10.89 13.31
N SER A 44 -15.23 11.41 14.42
CA SER A 44 -14.93 10.58 15.61
C SER A 44 -16.18 9.95 16.23
N ASP A 45 -17.35 10.55 16.04
CA ASP A 45 -18.65 10.03 16.48
C ASP A 45 -19.35 9.16 15.41
N SER A 46 -18.82 9.10 14.18
CA SER A 46 -19.36 8.25 13.11
C SER A 46 -19.05 6.78 13.40
N GLU A 47 -20.09 5.94 13.44
CA GLU A 47 -19.94 4.51 13.66
C GLU A 47 -19.13 3.85 12.54
N GLY A 48 -19.40 4.19 11.27
CA GLY A 48 -18.67 3.63 10.12
C GLY A 48 -17.19 4.01 10.13
N PHE A 49 -16.86 5.21 10.61
CA PHE A 49 -15.48 5.63 10.79
C PHE A 49 -14.77 4.83 11.91
N ARG A 50 -15.46 4.63 13.04
CA ARG A 50 -14.93 3.85 14.17
C ARG A 50 -14.73 2.38 13.80
N GLU A 51 -15.65 1.77 13.05
CA GLU A 51 -15.51 0.41 12.53
C GLU A 51 -14.33 0.30 11.56
N ALA A 52 -14.18 1.26 10.64
CA ALA A 52 -13.03 1.28 9.73
C ALA A 52 -11.70 1.44 10.49
N LEU A 53 -11.60 2.36 11.45
CA LEU A 53 -10.38 2.51 12.26
C LEU A 53 -10.04 1.23 13.03
N PHE A 54 -11.06 0.53 13.54
CA PHE A 54 -10.85 -0.76 14.20
C PHE A 54 -10.22 -1.79 13.25
N GLU A 55 -10.69 -1.89 12.01
CA GLU A 55 -10.07 -2.76 11.00
C GLU A 55 -8.65 -2.31 10.63
N LEU A 56 -8.38 -1.00 10.69
CA LEU A 56 -7.03 -0.43 10.52
C LEU A 56 -6.15 -0.52 11.77
N GLY A 57 -6.61 -1.23 12.81
CA GLY A 57 -5.84 -1.49 14.02
C GLY A 57 -5.64 -0.27 14.90
N THR A 58 -6.58 0.68 14.90
CA THR A 58 -6.53 1.88 15.73
C THR A 58 -7.91 2.37 16.17
N THR A 59 -7.99 3.47 16.91
CA THR A 59 -9.21 4.06 17.44
C THR A 59 -9.09 5.58 17.50
N PRO A 60 -10.20 6.35 17.55
CA PRO A 60 -10.13 7.80 17.73
C PRO A 60 -9.34 8.24 18.96
N VAL A 61 -9.36 7.46 20.05
CA VAL A 61 -8.57 7.74 21.26
C VAL A 61 -7.07 7.63 20.99
N GLU A 62 -6.65 6.60 20.26
CA GLU A 62 -5.24 6.41 19.89
C GLU A 62 -4.76 7.42 18.86
N LEU A 63 -5.62 7.84 17.92
CA LEU A 63 -5.31 8.93 17.00
C LEU A 63 -4.94 10.22 17.74
N ASN A 64 -5.67 10.51 18.83
CA ASN A 64 -5.45 11.68 19.68
C ASN A 64 -4.31 11.52 20.70
N ALA A 65 -3.91 10.28 21.01
CA ALA A 65 -2.80 10.02 21.93
C ALA A 65 -1.42 10.39 21.32
N ASP A 66 -1.28 10.31 19.99
CA ASP A 66 -0.09 10.75 19.26
C ASP A 66 -0.48 11.46 17.96
N ILE A 67 -1.00 12.68 18.10
CA ILE A 67 -1.45 13.53 16.98
C ILE A 67 -0.35 13.69 15.92
N LYS A 68 0.91 13.85 16.34
CA LYS A 68 2.04 14.05 15.42
C LYS A 68 2.25 12.82 14.53
N ASN A 69 2.27 11.63 15.12
CA ASN A 69 2.37 10.39 14.36
C ASN A 69 1.13 10.18 13.48
N THR A 70 -0.08 10.45 13.98
CA THR A 70 -1.31 10.33 13.20
C THR A 70 -1.31 11.23 11.96
N ILE A 71 -0.87 12.48 12.08
CA ILE A 71 -0.71 13.39 10.93
C ILE A 71 0.32 12.82 9.95
N ALA A 72 1.44 12.28 10.43
CA ALA A 72 2.44 11.67 9.56
C ALA A 72 1.88 10.45 8.80
N ARG A 73 1.12 9.59 9.46
CA ARG A 73 0.42 8.46 8.83
C ARG A 73 -0.60 8.90 7.80
N GLY A 74 -1.43 9.91 8.12
CA GLY A 74 -2.41 10.49 7.20
C GLY A 74 -1.81 11.19 5.97
N ASN A 75 -0.50 11.41 5.94
CA ASN A 75 0.25 11.96 4.81
C ASN A 75 1.17 10.92 4.13
N ASN A 76 1.18 9.67 4.61
CA ASN A 76 1.99 8.59 4.05
C ASN A 76 1.14 7.74 3.11
N VAL A 77 1.44 7.77 1.81
CA VAL A 77 0.71 7.01 0.78
C VAL A 77 0.74 5.50 0.97
N ASN A 78 1.70 4.99 1.75
CA ASN A 78 1.81 3.57 2.11
C ASN A 78 1.18 3.24 3.48
N ASP A 79 0.43 4.18 4.07
CA ASP A 79 -0.38 3.95 5.27
C ASP A 79 -1.88 3.97 4.91
N PRO A 80 -2.69 3.02 5.41
CA PRO A 80 -4.13 3.01 5.19
C PRO A 80 -4.86 4.30 5.62
N LEU A 81 -4.35 5.04 6.63
CA LEU A 81 -4.97 6.28 7.08
C LEU A 81 -4.95 7.38 6.02
N PHE A 82 -3.93 7.42 5.14
CA PHE A 82 -3.90 8.35 4.01
C PHE A 82 -5.10 8.12 3.09
N TRP A 83 -5.40 6.86 2.79
CA TRP A 83 -6.48 6.49 1.88
C TRP A 83 -7.86 6.61 2.53
N LEU A 84 -7.98 6.32 3.83
CA LEU A 84 -9.22 6.57 4.57
C LEU A 84 -9.54 8.07 4.61
N LYS A 85 -8.56 8.92 4.95
CA LYS A 85 -8.71 10.38 4.90
C LYS A 85 -9.15 10.84 3.52
N ARG A 86 -8.43 10.42 2.47
CA ARG A 86 -8.78 10.75 1.08
C ARG A 86 -10.19 10.29 0.73
N ASN A 87 -10.62 9.12 1.18
CA ASN A 87 -11.97 8.63 0.92
C ASN A 87 -13.05 9.54 1.52
N LEU A 88 -12.85 9.97 2.77
CA LEU A 88 -13.73 10.90 3.46
C LEU A 88 -13.74 12.29 2.81
N ASP A 89 -12.59 12.73 2.28
CA ASP A 89 -12.49 13.97 1.52
C ASP A 89 -13.27 13.87 0.19
N ILE A 90 -13.19 12.75 -0.53
CA ILE A 90 -13.90 12.56 -1.82
C ILE A 90 -15.41 12.66 -1.64
N TYR A 91 -15.92 12.05 -0.57
CA TYR A 91 -17.35 11.92 -0.28
C TYR A 91 -17.69 12.65 1.02
N PRO A 92 -17.82 13.98 1.04
CA PRO A 92 -18.17 14.73 2.25
C PRO A 92 -19.47 14.21 2.89
N ALA A 93 -19.44 13.97 4.20
CA ALA A 93 -20.59 13.42 4.94
C ALA A 93 -21.69 14.46 5.22
N ASP A 94 -21.34 15.75 5.19
CA ASP A 94 -22.23 16.88 5.42
C ASP A 94 -23.02 17.30 4.15
N ASN A 95 -22.60 16.84 2.97
CA ASN A 95 -23.32 17.05 1.72
C ASN A 95 -23.15 15.85 0.76
N GLU A 96 -24.13 14.94 0.76
CA GLU A 96 -24.13 13.74 -0.08
C GLU A 96 -24.16 14.02 -1.60
N ASN A 97 -24.52 15.24 -2.02
CA ASN A 97 -24.54 15.65 -3.42
C ASN A 97 -23.23 16.29 -3.87
N ALA A 98 -22.31 16.60 -2.94
CA ALA A 98 -21.00 17.15 -3.23
C ALA A 98 -19.94 16.05 -3.30
N TYR A 99 -18.99 16.23 -4.21
CA TYR A 99 -17.91 15.30 -4.46
C TYR A 99 -16.60 16.07 -4.66
N ASN A 100 -15.57 15.78 -3.88
CA ASN A 100 -14.24 16.31 -4.14
C ASN A 100 -13.48 15.33 -5.02
N ILE A 101 -13.68 15.43 -6.33
CA ILE A 101 -13.15 14.48 -7.30
C ILE A 101 -11.62 14.64 -7.40
N PRO A 102 -10.84 13.59 -7.05
CA PRO A 102 -9.40 13.66 -7.09
C PRO A 102 -8.89 13.86 -8.51
N VAL A 103 -7.85 14.66 -8.66
CA VAL A 103 -7.12 14.74 -9.92
C VAL A 103 -6.29 13.46 -10.06
N THR A 104 -6.57 12.69 -11.11
CA THR A 104 -5.82 11.47 -11.45
C THR A 104 -4.98 11.68 -12.70
N GLU A 105 -4.02 10.79 -12.94
CA GLU A 105 -3.41 10.69 -14.27
C GLU A 105 -4.39 10.13 -15.31
N ILE A 106 -4.16 10.46 -16.57
CA ILE A 106 -4.82 9.81 -17.71
C ILE A 106 -4.31 8.36 -17.82
N HIS A 107 -5.18 7.40 -18.15
CA HIS A 107 -4.84 5.99 -18.27
C HIS A 107 -3.55 5.72 -19.08
N SER A 108 -3.43 6.29 -20.29
CA SER A 108 -2.24 6.12 -21.14
C SER A 108 -0.99 6.75 -20.54
N GLN A 109 -1.13 7.88 -19.84
CA GLN A 109 -0.04 8.56 -19.16
C GLN A 109 0.46 7.74 -17.97
N GLY A 110 -0.43 7.14 -17.18
CA GLY A 110 -0.06 6.22 -16.11
C GLY A 110 0.68 4.98 -16.62
N LYS A 111 0.26 4.43 -17.76
CA LYS A 111 0.99 3.36 -18.44
C LYS A 111 2.41 3.80 -18.83
N ASN A 112 2.54 4.97 -19.45
CA ASN A 112 3.83 5.50 -19.87
C ASN A 112 4.73 5.87 -18.67
N ARG A 113 4.17 6.35 -17.55
CA ARG A 113 4.92 6.70 -16.35
C ARG A 113 5.47 5.47 -15.63
N THR A 114 4.67 4.42 -15.53
CA THR A 114 4.97 3.28 -14.65
C THR A 114 5.56 2.07 -15.38
N GLY A 115 5.35 1.97 -16.70
CA GLY A 115 5.63 0.75 -17.46
C GLY A 115 4.68 -0.41 -17.14
N ALA A 116 3.68 -0.20 -16.27
CA ALA A 116 2.64 -1.15 -15.90
C ALA A 116 1.29 -0.72 -16.51
N ASN A 117 0.21 -1.41 -16.16
CA ASN A 117 -1.13 -1.09 -16.62
C ASN A 117 -1.63 0.23 -16.02
N GLY A 118 -2.19 1.11 -16.85
CA GLY A 118 -2.78 2.37 -16.39
C GLY A 118 -4.15 2.17 -15.75
N ARG A 119 -4.59 3.09 -14.89
CA ARG A 119 -5.87 3.03 -14.19
C ARG A 119 -6.90 4.03 -14.73
N ASN A 120 -8.17 3.75 -14.50
CA ASN A 120 -9.28 4.66 -14.82
C ASN A 120 -9.44 5.75 -13.75
N GLY A 121 -9.88 6.96 -14.14
CA GLY A 121 -10.07 8.09 -13.21
C GLY A 121 -11.52 8.42 -12.84
N TYR A 122 -12.50 7.58 -13.17
CA TYR A 122 -13.93 7.84 -12.96
C TYR A 122 -14.43 7.28 -11.63
N PHE A 123 -14.79 8.18 -10.74
CA PHE A 123 -15.41 7.90 -9.45
C PHE A 123 -16.92 7.77 -9.60
N LEU A 124 -17.53 6.92 -8.76
CA LEU A 124 -18.99 6.82 -8.67
C LEU A 124 -19.57 8.03 -7.95
N THR A 125 -20.73 8.47 -8.39
CA THR A 125 -21.65 9.24 -7.56
C THR A 125 -22.73 8.32 -6.98
N ARG A 126 -23.57 8.88 -6.10
CA ARG A 126 -24.75 8.18 -5.57
C ARG A 126 -25.89 8.15 -6.58
N ASP A 127 -25.73 8.71 -7.77
CA ASP A 127 -26.84 9.01 -8.66
C ASP A 127 -26.98 8.02 -9.80
N PHE A 128 -28.21 7.57 -10.01
CA PHE A 128 -28.67 6.90 -11.21
C PHE A 128 -29.70 7.77 -11.92
N ALA A 129 -29.62 7.90 -13.23
CA ALA A 129 -30.58 8.64 -14.03
C ALA A 129 -31.05 7.85 -15.25
N THR A 130 -32.22 8.22 -15.77
CA THR A 130 -32.82 7.58 -16.94
C THR A 130 -32.49 8.35 -18.22
N ALA A 131 -32.57 7.67 -19.37
CA ALA A 131 -32.42 8.29 -20.68
C ALA A 131 -33.30 9.54 -20.84
N GLY A 132 -32.72 10.61 -21.39
CA GLY A 132 -33.37 11.91 -21.58
C GLY A 132 -33.41 12.81 -20.35
N GLN A 133 -33.06 12.31 -19.16
CA GLN A 133 -32.98 13.14 -17.96
C GLN A 133 -31.76 14.08 -18.02
N ASN A 134 -31.94 15.31 -17.53
CA ASN A 134 -30.85 16.26 -17.34
C ASN A 134 -30.31 16.15 -15.92
N ILE A 135 -28.98 16.10 -15.80
CA ILE A 135 -28.23 16.35 -14.57
C ILE A 135 -27.67 17.76 -14.65
N LYS A 136 -27.95 18.60 -13.65
CA LYS A 136 -27.25 19.87 -13.48
C LYS A 136 -26.24 19.73 -12.35
N LEU A 137 -25.01 20.14 -12.60
CA LEU A 137 -23.94 20.10 -11.62
C LEU A 137 -23.16 21.42 -11.59
N MET A 138 -22.87 21.91 -10.39
CA MET A 138 -21.90 22.98 -10.18
C MET A 138 -20.50 22.37 -10.18
N VAL A 139 -19.60 22.95 -10.95
CA VAL A 139 -18.19 22.56 -10.96
C VAL A 139 -17.36 23.72 -10.44
N GLY A 140 -16.55 23.47 -9.41
CA GLY A 140 -15.66 24.45 -8.81
C GLY A 140 -14.52 24.88 -9.74
N GLU A 141 -13.59 25.66 -9.18
CA GLU A 141 -12.38 26.02 -9.88
C GLU A 141 -11.53 24.78 -10.17
N MET A 142 -11.12 24.62 -11.43
CA MET A 142 -10.22 23.55 -11.87
C MET A 142 -8.79 24.08 -11.82
N PRO A 143 -7.84 23.35 -11.21
CA PRO A 143 -6.43 23.72 -11.29
C PRO A 143 -5.95 23.81 -12.74
N GLN A 144 -4.92 24.63 -12.99
CA GLN A 144 -4.30 24.72 -14.30
C GLN A 144 -3.80 23.33 -14.76
N GLY A 145 -4.11 22.97 -16.01
CA GLY A 145 -3.72 21.68 -16.59
C GLY A 145 -4.65 20.52 -16.21
N VAL A 146 -5.76 20.78 -15.52
CA VAL A 146 -6.78 19.76 -15.18
C VAL A 146 -7.98 19.86 -16.10
N SER A 147 -8.49 18.72 -16.55
CA SER A 147 -9.80 18.63 -17.24
C SER A 147 -10.72 17.68 -16.49
N CYS A 148 -11.96 18.08 -16.26
CA CYS A 148 -12.97 17.18 -15.68
C CYS A 148 -14.05 16.79 -16.69
N SER A 149 -14.65 15.63 -16.48
CA SER A 149 -15.72 15.09 -17.30
C SER A 149 -16.75 14.34 -16.47
N ILE A 150 -17.97 14.28 -17.01
CA ILE A 150 -19.07 13.44 -16.55
C ILE A 150 -19.32 12.33 -17.57
N ALA A 151 -19.70 11.14 -17.14
CA ALA A 151 -20.05 10.02 -18.02
C ALA A 151 -21.21 9.20 -17.45
N THR A 152 -21.84 8.40 -18.31
CA THR A 152 -22.88 7.44 -17.94
C THR A 152 -22.28 6.05 -17.80
N GLY A 153 -22.27 5.52 -16.58
CA GLY A 153 -21.84 4.17 -16.22
C GLY A 153 -22.91 3.12 -16.52
N VAL A 154 -22.59 2.13 -17.36
CA VAL A 154 -23.49 1.04 -17.77
C VAL A 154 -22.77 -0.29 -17.88
N GLY A 155 -23.47 -1.41 -17.68
CA GLY A 155 -22.91 -2.72 -18.03
C GLY A 155 -21.63 -3.08 -17.26
N PHE A 156 -21.62 -2.88 -15.94
CA PHE A 156 -20.52 -3.10 -14.99
C PHE A 156 -19.97 -4.55 -14.91
N ALA A 157 -20.31 -5.43 -15.84
CA ALA A 157 -19.65 -6.72 -16.04
C ALA A 157 -18.58 -6.67 -17.15
N LYS A 158 -18.32 -5.50 -17.74
CA LYS A 158 -17.41 -5.33 -18.87
C LYS A 158 -16.42 -4.20 -18.63
N GLU A 159 -15.25 -4.30 -19.24
CA GLU A 159 -14.21 -3.26 -19.20
C GLU A 159 -14.74 -1.90 -19.70
N ASN A 160 -15.41 -1.88 -20.86
CA ASN A 160 -16.01 -0.67 -21.42
C ASN A 160 -17.42 -0.43 -20.83
N HIS A 161 -17.46 0.22 -19.67
CA HIS A 161 -18.70 0.50 -18.94
C HIS A 161 -18.95 2.00 -18.71
N MET A 162 -18.21 2.89 -19.38
CA MET A 162 -18.44 4.35 -19.32
C MET A 162 -18.72 4.86 -20.71
N LEU A 163 -19.92 5.36 -20.93
CA LEU A 163 -20.38 5.88 -22.21
C LEU A 163 -20.75 7.36 -22.08
N ASP A 164 -20.89 8.01 -23.23
CA ASP A 164 -21.42 9.37 -23.33
C ASP A 164 -20.66 10.40 -22.49
N SER A 165 -19.32 10.32 -22.46
CA SER A 165 -18.50 11.29 -21.72
C SER A 165 -18.68 12.72 -22.27
N GLN A 166 -18.83 13.68 -21.37
CA GLN A 166 -18.92 15.11 -21.66
C GLN A 166 -17.90 15.87 -20.81
N GLY A 167 -17.10 16.73 -21.45
CA GLY A 167 -16.21 17.65 -20.74
C GLY A 167 -16.98 18.72 -19.96
N LEU A 168 -16.48 19.07 -18.78
CA LEU A 168 -17.09 20.04 -17.87
C LEU A 168 -16.35 21.38 -17.93
N LYS A 169 -17.11 22.47 -17.78
CA LYS A 169 -16.57 23.83 -17.67
C LYS A 169 -16.34 24.18 -16.20
N SER A 170 -15.17 24.74 -15.91
CA SER A 170 -14.78 25.18 -14.56
C SER A 170 -15.63 26.36 -14.07
N ALA A 171 -15.78 26.48 -12.75
CA ALA A 171 -16.44 27.58 -12.05
C ALA A 171 -17.84 27.91 -12.63
N SER A 172 -18.59 26.86 -12.98
CA SER A 172 -19.87 27.04 -13.68
C SER A 172 -20.83 25.87 -13.47
N VAL A 173 -22.11 26.15 -13.67
CA VAL A 173 -23.14 25.13 -13.77
C VAL A 173 -23.08 24.49 -15.16
N ASN A 174 -22.98 23.17 -15.17
CA ASN A 174 -22.98 22.34 -16.36
C ASN A 174 -24.29 21.55 -16.41
N THR A 175 -24.78 21.30 -17.63
CA THR A 175 -25.93 20.42 -17.87
C THR A 175 -25.47 19.21 -18.68
N TYR A 176 -25.86 18.02 -18.23
CA TYR A 176 -25.58 16.75 -18.88
C TYR A 176 -26.88 16.00 -19.15
N THR A 177 -27.17 15.69 -20.41
CA THR A 177 -28.36 14.92 -20.80
C THR A 177 -27.98 13.47 -21.04
N LEU A 178 -28.56 12.54 -20.29
CA LEU A 178 -28.28 11.13 -20.46
C LEU A 178 -28.87 10.61 -21.77
N LYS A 179 -28.09 9.81 -22.51
CA LYS A 179 -28.58 9.13 -23.72
C LYS A 179 -29.17 7.74 -23.43
N GLN A 180 -28.91 7.22 -22.23
CA GLN A 180 -29.33 5.91 -21.78
C GLN A 180 -29.43 5.89 -20.26
N ASP A 181 -30.13 4.91 -19.72
CA ASP A 181 -30.19 4.67 -18.28
C ASP A 181 -28.80 4.29 -17.75
N GLY A 182 -28.39 4.90 -16.63
CA GLY A 182 -27.11 4.57 -16.04
C GLY A 182 -26.74 5.37 -14.81
N THR A 183 -25.64 4.95 -14.21
CA THR A 183 -25.04 5.58 -13.04
C THR A 183 -24.19 6.78 -13.45
N ILE A 184 -24.23 7.89 -12.72
CA ILE A 184 -23.38 9.04 -13.00
C ILE A 184 -21.96 8.78 -12.48
N LEU A 185 -20.99 9.10 -13.33
CA LEU A 185 -19.56 8.98 -13.05
C LEU A 185 -18.87 10.31 -13.30
N LEU A 186 -17.92 10.66 -12.43
CA LEU A 186 -17.14 11.90 -12.51
C LEU A 186 -15.64 11.60 -12.54
N ALA A 187 -14.90 12.30 -13.37
CA ALA A 187 -13.44 12.21 -13.45
C ALA A 187 -12.82 13.59 -13.57
N CYS A 188 -11.63 13.76 -13.00
CA CYS A 188 -10.75 14.90 -13.23
C CYS A 188 -9.35 14.37 -13.50
N ASN A 189 -8.75 14.77 -14.62
CA ASN A 189 -7.45 14.27 -15.05
C ASN A 189 -6.43 15.39 -15.20
N ASP A 190 -5.24 15.18 -14.66
CA ASP A 190 -4.07 15.98 -14.97
C ASP A 190 -3.61 15.66 -16.40
N GLN A 191 -3.47 16.69 -17.23
CA GLN A 191 -3.01 16.54 -18.60
C GLN A 191 -1.49 16.36 -18.68
N ASP A 192 -0.77 16.66 -17.60
CA ASP A 192 0.67 16.46 -17.50
C ASP A 192 1.00 15.08 -16.90
N ILE A 193 1.85 14.32 -17.59
CA ILE A 193 2.31 12.99 -17.17
C ILE A 193 3.08 13.00 -15.84
N THR A 194 3.60 14.15 -15.42
CA THR A 194 4.31 14.34 -14.16
C THR A 194 3.37 14.62 -12.98
N MET A 195 2.05 14.74 -13.21
CA MET A 195 1.02 14.93 -12.18
C MET A 195 1.30 16.10 -11.22
N PRO A 196 1.54 17.34 -11.69
CA PRO A 196 1.77 18.50 -10.83
C PRO A 196 0.60 18.82 -9.89
N ASN A 197 -0.60 18.29 -10.16
CA ASN A 197 -1.78 18.44 -9.33
C ASN A 197 -2.12 17.17 -8.52
N VAL A 198 -1.15 16.29 -8.28
CA VAL A 198 -1.34 15.12 -7.39
C VAL A 198 -1.92 15.55 -6.04
N ASP A 199 -2.88 14.76 -5.55
CA ASP A 199 -3.62 14.98 -4.30
C ASP A 199 -4.45 16.28 -4.23
N LYS A 200 -4.56 17.05 -5.32
CA LYS A 200 -5.62 18.05 -5.47
C LYS A 200 -6.94 17.38 -5.86
N ALA A 201 -8.03 18.07 -5.58
CA ALA A 201 -9.37 17.66 -5.97
C ALA A 201 -10.14 18.86 -6.56
N VAL A 202 -11.16 18.55 -7.37
CA VAL A 202 -12.13 19.53 -7.87
C VAL A 202 -13.47 19.23 -7.22
N ASN A 203 -14.03 20.23 -6.55
CA ASN A 203 -15.37 20.13 -5.99
C ASN A 203 -16.41 20.13 -7.12
N ILE A 204 -17.28 19.13 -7.12
CA ILE A 204 -18.40 18.99 -8.05
C ILE A 204 -19.65 18.66 -7.23
N GLU A 205 -20.70 19.46 -7.37
CA GLU A 205 -21.97 19.28 -6.66
C GLU A 205 -23.10 19.02 -7.66
N ILE A 206 -23.85 17.94 -7.48
CA ILE A 206 -25.05 17.65 -8.26
C ILE A 206 -26.22 18.47 -7.69
N LEU A 207 -26.70 19.42 -8.46
CA LEU A 207 -27.76 20.36 -8.05
C LEU A 207 -29.15 19.82 -8.34
N GLU A 208 -29.32 19.16 -9.49
CA GLU A 208 -30.61 18.65 -9.95
C GLU A 208 -30.44 17.38 -10.79
N GLY A 209 -31.42 16.48 -10.68
CA GLY A 209 -31.50 15.25 -11.47
C GLY A 209 -30.85 14.05 -10.75
N GLY A 210 -31.09 12.86 -11.29
CA GLY A 210 -30.67 11.61 -10.66
C GLY A 210 -31.61 11.15 -9.54
N VAL A 211 -31.42 9.91 -9.13
CA VAL A 211 -31.95 9.34 -7.90
C VAL A 211 -30.85 8.55 -7.20
N ASN A 212 -30.88 8.55 -5.88
CA ASN A 212 -29.88 7.82 -5.09
C ASN A 212 -29.92 6.30 -5.36
N GLN A 213 -28.75 5.70 -5.43
CA GLN A 213 -28.51 4.27 -5.58
C GLN A 213 -27.67 3.73 -4.40
N PRO A 214 -27.77 2.43 -4.09
CA PRO A 214 -27.02 1.80 -3.01
C PRO A 214 -25.51 1.87 -3.25
N PHE A 215 -24.78 2.47 -2.32
CA PHE A 215 -23.33 2.62 -2.39
C PHE A 215 -22.71 2.51 -0.99
N PHE A 216 -21.90 1.47 -0.79
CA PHE A 216 -21.12 1.25 0.42
C PHE A 216 -19.76 1.95 0.31
N ILE A 217 -19.40 2.79 1.28
CA ILE A 217 -18.14 3.52 1.29
C ILE A 217 -17.39 3.24 2.59
N PHE A 218 -16.19 2.67 2.48
CA PHE A 218 -15.37 2.31 3.63
C PHE A 218 -15.04 3.54 4.51
N GLY A 219 -15.35 3.47 5.81
CA GLY A 219 -15.18 4.60 6.73
C GLY A 219 -16.37 5.55 6.84
N GLN A 220 -17.42 5.36 6.03
CA GLN A 220 -18.69 6.07 6.16
C GLN A 220 -19.83 5.11 6.44
N SER A 221 -19.99 4.09 5.58
CA SER A 221 -20.99 3.05 5.75
C SER A 221 -20.59 2.11 6.89
N THR A 222 -21.57 1.75 7.70
CA THR A 222 -21.43 0.77 8.78
C THR A 222 -21.64 -0.65 8.27
N GLN A 223 -21.22 -1.64 9.06
CA GLN A 223 -21.60 -3.03 8.84
C GLN A 223 -23.12 -3.23 8.87
N ALA A 224 -23.85 -2.45 9.68
CA ALA A 224 -25.31 -2.46 9.69
C ALA A 224 -25.91 -1.91 8.38
N ASP A 225 -25.30 -0.89 7.79
CA ASP A 225 -25.70 -0.35 6.48
C ASP A 225 -25.55 -1.40 5.38
N TRP A 226 -24.47 -2.18 5.39
CA TRP A 226 -24.29 -3.27 4.42
C TRP A 226 -25.47 -4.25 4.43
N LYS A 227 -25.97 -4.63 5.61
CA LYS A 227 -27.13 -5.53 5.72
C LYS A 227 -28.37 -4.94 5.05
N THR A 228 -28.55 -3.62 5.11
CA THR A 228 -29.65 -2.92 4.44
C THR A 228 -29.39 -2.78 2.94
N LEU A 229 -28.22 -2.29 2.55
CA LEU A 229 -27.81 -2.07 1.16
C LEU A 229 -27.85 -3.35 0.34
N SER A 230 -27.36 -4.45 0.90
CA SER A 230 -27.34 -5.77 0.24
C SER A 230 -28.73 -6.31 -0.10
N GLN A 231 -29.77 -5.89 0.63
CA GLN A 231 -31.16 -6.28 0.40
C GLN A 231 -31.91 -5.34 -0.56
N SER A 232 -31.33 -4.19 -0.89
CA SER A 232 -31.99 -3.17 -1.69
C SER A 232 -32.24 -3.60 -3.15
N ASN A 233 -33.28 -3.04 -3.75
CA ASN A 233 -33.57 -3.19 -5.18
C ASN A 233 -33.02 -1.96 -5.93
N SER A 234 -31.73 -2.01 -6.28
CA SER A 234 -31.06 -0.95 -7.05
C SER A 234 -31.61 -0.85 -8.48
N LYS A 235 -31.83 0.38 -8.98
CA LYS A 235 -32.22 0.63 -10.37
C LYS A 235 -31.18 0.19 -11.40
N SER A 236 -29.89 0.29 -11.05
CA SER A 236 -28.80 -0.21 -11.91
C SER A 236 -28.69 -1.74 -11.92
N GLY A 237 -29.43 -2.42 -11.04
CA GLY A 237 -29.27 -3.85 -10.76
C GLY A 237 -27.98 -4.19 -10.01
N GLN A 238 -27.20 -3.18 -9.61
CA GLN A 238 -25.92 -3.33 -8.91
C GLN A 238 -25.96 -2.69 -7.52
N ILE A 239 -25.19 -3.25 -6.60
CA ILE A 239 -24.72 -2.57 -5.39
C ILE A 239 -23.26 -2.21 -5.62
N PHE A 240 -22.89 -0.97 -5.30
CA PHE A 240 -21.52 -0.49 -5.44
C PHE A 240 -20.81 -0.47 -4.09
N MET A 241 -19.51 -0.70 -4.09
CA MET A 241 -18.64 -0.58 -2.91
C MET A 241 -17.38 0.21 -3.28
N PHE A 242 -16.81 0.94 -2.32
CA PHE A 242 -15.56 1.66 -2.50
C PHE A 242 -14.65 1.54 -1.29
N SER A 243 -13.43 1.05 -1.51
CA SER A 243 -12.40 0.83 -0.47
C SER A 243 -11.49 2.05 -0.25
N GLY A 244 -11.63 3.12 -1.04
CA GLY A 244 -10.70 4.26 -1.10
C GLY A 244 -9.73 4.20 -2.28
N ARG A 245 -9.48 3.00 -2.81
CA ARG A 245 -8.61 2.74 -3.99
C ARG A 245 -9.29 1.92 -5.08
N SER A 246 -10.26 1.10 -4.70
CA SER A 246 -10.96 0.20 -5.61
C SER A 246 -12.43 0.52 -5.60
N ARG A 247 -12.99 0.71 -6.80
CA ARG A 247 -14.43 0.72 -7.00
C ARG A 247 -14.86 -0.69 -7.36
N MET A 248 -15.87 -1.16 -6.67
CA MET A 248 -16.36 -2.52 -6.83
C MET A 248 -17.86 -2.53 -7.08
N ASN A 249 -18.35 -3.55 -7.78
CA ASN A 249 -19.78 -3.73 -8.00
C ASN A 249 -20.19 -5.20 -7.95
N VAL A 250 -21.44 -5.43 -7.54
CA VAL A 250 -22.03 -6.76 -7.45
C VAL A 250 -23.51 -6.71 -7.83
N LYS A 251 -24.00 -7.72 -8.56
CA LYS A 251 -25.43 -7.90 -8.83
C LYS A 251 -26.21 -7.97 -7.52
N THR A 252 -27.35 -7.29 -7.47
CA THR A 252 -28.28 -7.33 -6.31
C THR A 252 -28.62 -8.75 -5.85
N ALA A 253 -28.73 -9.73 -6.78
CA ALA A 253 -28.99 -11.12 -6.43
C ALA A 253 -27.86 -11.80 -5.64
N ILE A 254 -26.59 -11.43 -5.88
CA ILE A 254 -25.44 -11.93 -5.11
C ILE A 254 -25.32 -11.15 -3.80
N ALA A 255 -25.52 -9.84 -3.83
CA ALA A 255 -25.54 -9.01 -2.62
C ALA A 255 -26.56 -9.54 -1.60
N LYS A 256 -27.78 -9.88 -2.03
CA LYS A 256 -28.82 -10.45 -1.16
C LYS A 256 -28.40 -11.74 -0.44
N LYS A 257 -27.59 -12.57 -1.09
CA LYS A 257 -27.02 -13.81 -0.50
C LYS A 257 -25.83 -13.55 0.43
N SER A 258 -25.34 -12.31 0.45
CA SER A 258 -24.13 -11.88 1.14
C SER A 258 -24.45 -10.88 2.26
N ALA A 259 -25.69 -10.92 2.79
CA ALA A 259 -26.17 -9.97 3.80
C ALA A 259 -25.37 -9.99 5.11
N ASP A 260 -24.81 -11.16 5.43
CA ASP A 260 -24.04 -11.39 6.65
C ASP A 260 -22.52 -11.26 6.43
N THR A 261 -22.08 -10.92 5.21
CA THR A 261 -20.67 -10.66 4.92
C THR A 261 -20.19 -9.46 5.74
N ASN A 262 -19.05 -9.58 6.42
CA ASN A 262 -18.36 -8.46 7.06
C ASN A 262 -17.72 -7.56 6.00
N MET A 263 -18.49 -6.59 5.52
CA MET A 263 -18.12 -5.74 4.40
C MET A 263 -17.08 -4.69 4.80
N VAL A 264 -17.11 -4.21 6.05
CA VAL A 264 -16.08 -3.29 6.56
C VAL A 264 -14.72 -3.98 6.55
N HIS A 265 -14.68 -5.22 7.04
CA HIS A 265 -13.48 -6.04 7.03
C HIS A 265 -12.99 -6.33 5.60
N SER A 266 -13.88 -6.80 4.72
CA SER A 266 -13.54 -7.07 3.32
C SER A 266 -12.93 -5.84 2.63
N MET A 267 -13.54 -4.66 2.80
CA MET A 267 -13.02 -3.42 2.22
C MET A 267 -11.65 -3.02 2.78
N SER A 268 -11.39 -3.28 4.07
CA SER A 268 -10.07 -3.05 4.65
C SER A 268 -9.00 -3.98 4.05
N GLN A 269 -9.33 -5.24 3.76
CA GLN A 269 -8.38 -6.18 3.14
C GLN A 269 -8.04 -5.75 1.71
N TYR A 270 -9.04 -5.37 0.90
CA TYR A 270 -8.81 -4.80 -0.43
C TYR A 270 -7.98 -3.51 -0.39
N LEU A 271 -8.19 -2.66 0.62
CA LEU A 271 -7.36 -1.47 0.82
C LEU A 271 -5.91 -1.86 1.14
N ALA A 272 -5.71 -2.74 2.12
CA ALA A 272 -4.39 -3.17 2.58
C ALA A 272 -3.57 -3.85 1.46
N MET A 273 -4.17 -4.77 0.71
CA MET A 273 -3.47 -5.50 -0.36
C MET A 273 -3.04 -4.56 -1.50
N THR A 274 -3.88 -3.56 -1.87
CA THR A 274 -3.51 -2.62 -2.93
C THR A 274 -2.44 -1.61 -2.52
N ILE A 275 -2.27 -1.35 -1.22
CA ILE A 275 -1.15 -0.58 -0.67
C ILE A 275 0.13 -1.44 -0.67
N LYS A 276 -0.01 -2.73 -0.31
CA LYS A 276 1.10 -3.68 -0.33
C LYS A 276 1.66 -3.87 -1.73
N ASP A 277 0.80 -3.99 -2.74
CA ASP A 277 1.21 -4.10 -4.14
C ASP A 277 1.96 -2.86 -4.63
N ASP A 278 1.46 -1.66 -4.29
CA ASP A 278 2.14 -0.40 -4.62
C ASP A 278 3.52 -0.32 -3.94
N SER A 279 3.59 -0.69 -2.66
CA SER A 279 4.84 -0.71 -1.88
C SER A 279 5.85 -1.70 -2.46
N LEU A 280 5.39 -2.89 -2.89
CA LEU A 280 6.22 -3.91 -3.53
C LEU A 280 6.82 -3.42 -4.85
N ASN A 281 6.12 -2.51 -5.53
CA ASN A 281 6.59 -1.84 -6.73
C ASN A 281 7.44 -0.58 -6.45
N GLY A 282 7.68 -0.26 -5.18
CA GLY A 282 8.45 0.92 -4.78
C GLY A 282 7.72 2.23 -5.06
N PHE A 283 6.39 2.22 -5.12
CA PHE A 283 5.61 3.46 -5.10
C PHE A 283 5.50 3.96 -3.67
N ASP A 284 6.35 4.90 -3.29
CA ASP A 284 6.42 5.47 -1.95
C ASP A 284 6.18 6.99 -1.91
N GLY A 285 5.84 7.57 -3.06
CA GLY A 285 5.48 8.97 -3.18
C GLY A 285 6.66 9.95 -3.05
N THR A 286 7.92 9.48 -3.13
CA THR A 286 9.10 10.36 -3.00
C THR A 286 9.25 11.36 -4.14
N ASP A 287 8.73 11.03 -5.32
CA ASP A 287 8.81 11.82 -6.55
C ASP A 287 7.70 11.39 -7.54
N PRO A 288 7.45 12.13 -8.63
CA PRO A 288 6.39 11.82 -9.59
C PRO A 288 6.44 10.41 -10.21
N LEU A 289 7.62 9.85 -10.50
CA LEU A 289 7.73 8.50 -11.04
C LEU A 289 7.31 7.45 -10.01
N ASN A 290 7.56 7.75 -8.72
CA ASN A 290 7.31 6.84 -7.60
C ASN A 290 6.00 7.16 -6.86
N GLN A 291 5.11 7.98 -7.42
CA GLN A 291 3.76 8.16 -6.89
C GLN A 291 2.87 6.93 -7.16
N PRO A 292 2.20 6.39 -6.13
CA PRO A 292 1.03 5.52 -6.30
C PRO A 292 0.01 6.09 -7.28
N SER A 293 -0.65 5.25 -8.07
CA SER A 293 -1.72 5.77 -8.94
C SER A 293 -2.91 6.25 -8.10
N ARG A 294 -3.42 7.45 -8.43
CA ARG A 294 -4.67 7.99 -7.86
C ARG A 294 -5.91 7.53 -8.63
N GLY A 295 -5.70 6.89 -9.79
CA GLY A 295 -6.73 6.17 -10.52
C GLY A 295 -7.15 4.89 -9.80
N LEU A 296 -8.27 4.35 -10.23
CA LEU A 296 -8.99 3.27 -9.56
C LEU A 296 -8.69 1.91 -10.18
N ILE A 297 -8.65 0.89 -9.33
CA ILE A 297 -8.92 -0.48 -9.75
C ILE A 297 -10.44 -0.67 -9.76
N VAL A 298 -10.98 -1.15 -10.87
CA VAL A 298 -12.40 -1.40 -11.08
C VAL A 298 -12.65 -2.89 -11.03
N ALA A 299 -13.17 -3.37 -9.90
CA ALA A 299 -13.43 -4.79 -9.70
C ALA A 299 -14.93 -5.13 -9.85
N THR A 300 -15.25 -6.25 -10.48
CA THR A 300 -16.63 -6.72 -10.62
C THR A 300 -16.78 -8.13 -10.07
N TYR A 301 -17.81 -8.35 -9.26
CA TYR A 301 -18.23 -9.69 -8.83
C TYR A 301 -19.23 -10.33 -9.81
N ASN A 302 -19.51 -9.68 -10.93
CA ASN A 302 -20.54 -10.11 -11.87
C ASN A 302 -20.10 -11.22 -12.82
N ASP A 303 -18.79 -11.42 -12.90
CA ASP A 303 -18.08 -12.33 -13.78
C ASP A 303 -16.77 -12.75 -13.11
N CYS A 304 -16.13 -13.77 -13.65
CA CYS A 304 -14.84 -14.28 -13.19
C CYS A 304 -14.17 -15.04 -14.33
N CYS A 305 -12.86 -15.19 -14.41
CA CYS A 305 -11.80 -14.71 -13.54
C CYS A 305 -10.72 -14.18 -14.48
N TYR A 306 -10.54 -12.87 -14.50
CA TYR A 306 -9.59 -12.23 -15.39
C TYR A 306 -9.38 -10.78 -14.99
N ALA A 307 -8.19 -10.27 -15.28
CA ALA A 307 -7.89 -8.86 -15.29
C ALA A 307 -7.65 -8.37 -16.71
N THR A 308 -8.14 -7.18 -17.05
CA THR A 308 -7.74 -6.47 -18.25
C THR A 308 -6.87 -5.28 -17.86
N GLY A 309 -5.68 -5.22 -18.48
CA GLY A 309 -4.76 -4.11 -18.26
C GLY A 309 -5.30 -2.75 -18.72
N GLY A 310 -6.34 -2.74 -19.56
CA GLY A 310 -7.05 -1.54 -19.94
C GLY A 310 -7.90 -1.01 -18.78
N GLN A 311 -7.64 0.23 -18.39
CA GLN A 311 -8.42 0.99 -17.41
C GLN A 311 -8.49 0.40 -15.99
N GLY A 312 -7.69 -0.62 -15.65
CA GLY A 312 -7.65 -1.22 -14.32
C GLY A 312 -8.87 -2.08 -13.99
N PHE A 313 -9.46 -2.75 -14.98
CA PHE A 313 -10.67 -3.56 -14.80
C PHE A 313 -10.34 -5.02 -14.47
N THR A 314 -11.04 -5.60 -13.49
CA THR A 314 -10.86 -7.00 -13.08
C THR A 314 -12.17 -7.65 -12.65
N ALA A 315 -12.30 -8.95 -12.91
CA ALA A 315 -13.44 -9.79 -12.60
C ALA A 315 -13.07 -10.83 -11.53
N ILE A 316 -13.71 -10.72 -10.36
CA ILE A 316 -13.38 -11.46 -9.12
C ILE A 316 -14.60 -12.22 -8.56
N GLY A 317 -15.60 -12.53 -9.39
CA GLY A 317 -16.79 -13.28 -9.00
C GLY A 317 -16.56 -14.78 -8.78
N PHE A 318 -15.51 -15.17 -8.04
CA PHE A 318 -15.10 -16.57 -7.80
C PHE A 318 -16.20 -17.41 -7.14
N ASN A 319 -17.00 -16.75 -6.30
CA ASN A 319 -17.97 -17.39 -5.42
C ASN A 319 -19.38 -16.86 -5.68
N SER A 320 -20.38 -17.67 -5.32
CA SER A 320 -21.80 -17.29 -5.44
C SER A 320 -22.29 -16.28 -4.38
N LYS A 321 -21.41 -15.92 -3.44
CA LYS A 321 -21.56 -14.92 -2.39
C LYS A 321 -20.23 -14.17 -2.19
N LEU A 322 -20.30 -12.98 -1.61
CA LEU A 322 -19.12 -12.25 -1.16
C LEU A 322 -18.51 -12.92 0.07
N ALA A 323 -17.21 -12.74 0.25
CA ALA A 323 -16.44 -13.26 1.38
C ALA A 323 -15.96 -12.13 2.28
N ASP A 324 -15.84 -12.43 3.58
CA ASP A 324 -15.28 -11.50 4.56
C ASP A 324 -13.80 -11.29 4.27
N ASP A 325 -13.10 -12.39 4.01
CA ASP A 325 -11.67 -12.42 3.69
C ASP A 325 -11.45 -12.45 2.18
N THR A 326 -10.46 -11.67 1.73
CA THR A 326 -9.84 -11.85 0.41
C THR A 326 -9.01 -13.13 0.37
N ASP A 327 -8.91 -13.73 -0.81
CA ASP A 327 -8.14 -14.95 -1.03
C ASP A 327 -7.13 -14.84 -2.19
N TRP A 328 -6.47 -15.95 -2.51
CA TRP A 328 -5.47 -15.99 -3.57
C TRP A 328 -6.01 -15.53 -4.93
N GLY A 329 -7.28 -15.82 -5.23
CA GLY A 329 -7.94 -15.38 -6.46
C GLY A 329 -8.02 -13.86 -6.51
N ASP A 330 -8.48 -13.23 -5.43
CA ASP A 330 -8.51 -11.77 -5.33
C ASP A 330 -7.11 -11.16 -5.52
N TRP A 331 -6.12 -11.69 -4.80
CA TRP A 331 -4.76 -11.16 -4.84
C TRP A 331 -4.11 -11.35 -6.22
N HIS A 332 -4.39 -12.46 -6.88
CA HIS A 332 -3.90 -12.77 -8.22
C HIS A 332 -4.48 -11.79 -9.25
N GLU A 333 -5.80 -11.63 -9.29
CA GLU A 333 -6.45 -10.79 -10.28
C GLU A 333 -6.12 -9.30 -10.10
N PHE A 334 -6.01 -8.84 -8.85
CA PHE A 334 -5.52 -7.48 -8.57
C PHE A 334 -4.03 -7.34 -8.90
N GLY A 335 -3.24 -8.38 -8.67
CA GLY A 335 -1.81 -8.42 -8.97
C GLY A 335 -1.49 -8.14 -10.45
N HIS A 336 -2.36 -8.52 -11.38
CA HIS A 336 -2.19 -8.22 -12.81
C HIS A 336 -2.12 -6.72 -13.11
N HIS A 337 -2.74 -5.87 -12.30
CA HIS A 337 -2.63 -4.42 -12.43
C HIS A 337 -1.30 -3.87 -11.95
N ASN A 338 -0.53 -4.67 -11.20
CA ASN A 338 0.71 -4.27 -10.58
C ASN A 338 1.93 -4.92 -11.24
N GLN A 339 1.77 -5.92 -12.12
CA GLN A 339 2.89 -6.51 -12.87
C GLN A 339 3.76 -5.44 -13.52
N GLN A 340 5.05 -5.46 -13.14
CA GLN A 340 5.98 -4.41 -13.54
C GLN A 340 6.48 -4.63 -14.97
N GLY A 341 6.89 -3.55 -15.63
CA GLY A 341 7.34 -3.59 -17.02
C GLY A 341 8.60 -4.41 -17.28
N TRP A 342 9.36 -4.80 -16.24
CA TRP A 342 10.47 -5.75 -16.39
C TRP A 342 10.00 -7.21 -16.60
N SER A 343 8.71 -7.49 -16.39
CA SER A 343 8.12 -8.81 -16.63
C SER A 343 7.92 -9.05 -18.12
N TRP A 344 8.64 -10.03 -18.69
CA TRP A 344 8.51 -10.39 -20.11
C TRP A 344 7.26 -11.24 -20.41
N SER A 345 6.91 -11.37 -21.69
CA SER A 345 5.63 -11.91 -22.16
C SER A 345 5.26 -13.30 -21.62
N ALA A 346 6.25 -14.18 -21.43
CA ALA A 346 6.04 -15.54 -20.91
C ALA A 346 5.76 -15.61 -19.40
N LEU A 347 5.60 -14.47 -18.72
CA LEU A 347 5.43 -14.36 -17.27
C LEU A 347 4.07 -13.83 -16.81
N ASN A 348 3.09 -13.66 -17.72
CA ASN A 348 1.78 -13.08 -17.37
C ASN A 348 1.13 -13.76 -16.15
N GLU A 349 1.12 -15.10 -16.13
CA GLU A 349 0.57 -15.91 -15.02
C GLU A 349 1.62 -16.31 -13.98
N VAL A 350 2.84 -15.79 -14.07
CA VAL A 350 3.96 -16.16 -13.20
C VAL A 350 4.27 -15.04 -12.22
N THR A 351 4.63 -13.85 -12.71
CA THR A 351 5.04 -12.71 -11.87
C THR A 351 3.88 -12.12 -11.09
N VAL A 352 2.64 -12.31 -11.55
CA VAL A 352 1.44 -11.93 -10.80
C VAL A 352 1.36 -12.60 -9.43
N ASN A 353 1.83 -13.85 -9.32
CA ASN A 353 1.80 -14.59 -8.05
C ASN A 353 2.80 -14.04 -7.01
N LEU A 354 3.72 -13.14 -7.38
CA LEU A 354 4.53 -12.39 -6.43
C LEU A 354 3.64 -11.54 -5.50
N TYR A 355 2.60 -10.90 -6.05
CA TYR A 355 1.64 -10.11 -5.27
C TYR A 355 0.78 -11.02 -4.38
N SER A 356 0.33 -12.17 -4.90
CA SER A 356 -0.40 -13.17 -4.11
C SER A 356 0.41 -13.68 -2.91
N VAL A 357 1.70 -13.97 -3.10
CA VAL A 357 2.60 -14.36 -1.99
C VAL A 357 2.80 -13.20 -1.00
N ALA A 358 2.97 -11.98 -1.49
CA ALA A 358 3.15 -10.81 -0.63
C ALA A 358 1.90 -10.52 0.24
N ASN A 359 0.70 -10.67 -0.34
CA ASN A 359 -0.58 -10.46 0.35
C ASN A 359 -0.92 -11.63 1.29
N CYS A 360 -0.57 -12.86 0.92
CA CYS A 360 -0.56 -14.01 1.83
C CYS A 360 0.26 -13.70 3.09
N THR A 361 1.51 -13.23 2.93
CA THR A 361 2.38 -12.91 4.07
C THR A 361 1.77 -11.81 4.94
N LEU A 362 1.20 -10.77 4.31
CA LEU A 362 0.58 -9.66 5.00
C LEU A 362 -0.62 -10.10 5.86
N LEU A 363 -1.53 -10.88 5.28
CA LEU A 363 -2.84 -11.16 5.87
C LEU A 363 -2.93 -12.53 6.56
N ARG A 364 -1.92 -13.41 6.41
CA ARG A 364 -1.90 -14.76 7.00
C ARG A 364 -0.58 -15.10 7.70
N GLY A 365 0.46 -14.26 7.57
CA GLY A 365 1.80 -14.57 8.04
C GLY A 365 2.50 -15.66 7.22
N GLU A 366 3.66 -16.12 7.70
CA GLU A 366 4.51 -17.11 7.03
C GLU A 366 4.14 -18.58 7.34
N ALA A 367 2.91 -18.83 7.80
CA ALA A 367 2.51 -20.18 8.19
C ALA A 367 2.06 -21.01 6.96
N PRO A 368 2.41 -22.31 6.86
CA PRO A 368 1.83 -23.20 5.86
C PRO A 368 0.31 -23.42 6.06
N THR A 369 -0.27 -22.90 7.16
CA THR A 369 -1.69 -22.95 7.50
C THR A 369 -2.10 -21.70 8.30
N PRO A 370 -3.16 -20.96 7.92
CA PRO A 370 -4.13 -21.26 6.85
C PRO A 370 -3.49 -21.17 5.46
N SER A 371 -3.58 -22.25 4.67
CA SER A 371 -2.76 -22.39 3.45
C SER A 371 -3.16 -21.33 2.43
N CYS A 372 -2.26 -20.38 2.15
CA CYS A 372 -2.53 -19.30 1.20
C CYS A 372 -2.92 -19.80 -0.19
N HIS A 373 -2.47 -20.98 -0.60
CA HIS A 373 -2.94 -21.64 -1.82
C HIS A 373 -2.83 -23.16 -1.71
N SER A 374 -3.64 -23.89 -2.48
CA SER A 374 -3.66 -25.35 -2.45
C SER A 374 -2.49 -26.01 -3.21
N ASN A 375 -1.88 -25.30 -4.17
CA ASN A 375 -0.78 -25.78 -5.01
C ASN A 375 0.47 -26.16 -4.17
N SER A 376 1.06 -27.32 -4.49
CA SER A 376 2.20 -27.86 -3.75
C SER A 376 3.45 -26.98 -3.79
N ASN A 377 3.72 -26.27 -4.89
CA ASN A 377 4.87 -25.38 -5.00
C ASN A 377 4.74 -24.18 -4.05
N ILE A 378 3.53 -23.65 -3.87
CA ILE A 378 3.27 -22.55 -2.95
C ILE A 378 3.33 -23.01 -1.50
N LYS A 379 2.80 -24.20 -1.19
CA LYS A 379 2.91 -24.80 0.15
C LYS A 379 4.36 -25.11 0.56
N ALA A 380 5.21 -25.39 -0.42
CA ALA A 380 6.62 -25.73 -0.22
C ALA A 380 7.56 -24.52 -0.31
N LEU A 381 7.02 -23.28 -0.33
CA LEU A 381 7.87 -22.08 -0.32
C LEU A 381 8.75 -22.07 0.93
N ASP A 382 10.03 -21.82 0.69
CA ASP A 382 11.00 -21.54 1.74
C ASP A 382 10.91 -20.05 2.10
N TRP A 383 10.36 -19.76 3.28
CA TRP A 383 10.22 -18.40 3.83
C TRP A 383 11.51 -17.87 4.45
N SER A 384 12.61 -18.63 4.38
CA SER A 384 13.92 -18.23 4.90
C SER A 384 14.42 -16.93 4.25
N THR A 385 15.11 -16.14 5.06
CA THR A 385 15.93 -15.01 4.59
C THR A 385 17.13 -15.42 3.74
N TYR A 386 17.32 -16.74 3.55
CA TYR A 386 18.32 -17.33 2.66
C TYR A 386 17.71 -18.25 1.60
N ALA A 387 16.43 -18.10 1.25
CA ALA A 387 15.75 -18.98 0.30
C ALA A 387 16.51 -19.17 -1.03
N VAL A 388 17.19 -18.12 -1.54
CA VAL A 388 18.09 -18.20 -2.71
C VAL A 388 19.29 -19.10 -2.43
N GLY A 389 19.97 -18.90 -1.29
CA GLY A 389 21.14 -19.70 -0.90
C GLY A 389 20.79 -21.16 -0.63
N ASN A 390 19.65 -21.41 0.04
CA ASN A 390 19.14 -22.75 0.31
C ASN A 390 18.85 -23.51 -0.99
N PHE A 391 18.28 -22.83 -2.00
CA PHE A 391 18.05 -23.42 -3.31
C PHE A 391 19.35 -23.76 -4.06
N ILE A 392 20.37 -22.89 -4.01
CA ILE A 392 21.69 -23.23 -4.58
C ILE A 392 22.28 -24.44 -3.85
N ALA A 393 22.23 -24.44 -2.51
CA ALA A 393 22.80 -25.50 -1.67
C ALA A 393 22.10 -26.85 -1.83
N SER A 394 20.81 -26.88 -2.21
CA SER A 394 20.09 -28.12 -2.48
C SER A 394 20.62 -28.86 -3.72
N GLY A 395 21.30 -28.15 -4.63
CA GLY A 395 21.76 -28.68 -5.91
C GLY A 395 20.62 -28.97 -6.88
N GLU A 396 19.39 -28.55 -6.59
CA GLU A 396 18.28 -28.70 -7.51
C GLU A 396 18.46 -27.84 -8.76
N HIS A 397 18.06 -28.38 -9.90
CA HIS A 397 17.99 -27.66 -11.16
C HIS A 397 16.58 -27.69 -11.74
N TYR A 398 16.22 -26.61 -12.42
CA TYR A 398 14.97 -26.49 -13.18
C TYR A 398 15.24 -25.91 -14.57
N ASN A 399 14.25 -25.96 -15.45
CA ASN A 399 14.29 -25.27 -16.74
C ASN A 399 13.21 -24.20 -16.74
N PHE A 400 13.53 -23.03 -16.20
CA PHE A 400 12.61 -21.90 -16.07
C PHE A 400 12.07 -21.43 -17.42
N ASP A 401 12.90 -21.51 -18.46
CA ASP A 401 12.54 -21.07 -19.82
C ASP A 401 11.66 -22.05 -20.58
N ASN A 402 11.50 -23.29 -20.08
CA ASN A 402 10.50 -24.20 -20.59
C ASN A 402 9.09 -23.78 -20.12
N SER A 403 8.53 -22.78 -20.79
CA SER A 403 7.19 -22.27 -20.51
C SER A 403 6.10 -23.22 -21.01
N GLY A 404 5.05 -23.42 -20.21
CA GLY A 404 3.86 -24.16 -20.58
C GLY A 404 2.84 -24.20 -19.45
N SER A 405 1.61 -24.63 -19.76
CA SER A 405 0.56 -24.75 -18.76
C SER A 405 0.96 -25.71 -17.63
N GLY A 406 0.73 -25.31 -16.38
CA GLY A 406 1.05 -26.08 -15.18
C GLY A 406 2.45 -25.80 -14.62
N THR A 407 3.26 -24.96 -15.28
CA THR A 407 4.61 -24.57 -14.80
C THR A 407 4.60 -23.28 -13.99
N GLU A 408 3.51 -22.51 -14.03
CA GLU A 408 3.42 -21.13 -13.56
C GLU A 408 3.77 -21.01 -12.08
N PHE A 409 3.17 -21.86 -11.23
CA PHE A 409 3.44 -21.86 -9.79
C PHE A 409 4.86 -22.29 -9.46
N LYS A 410 5.46 -23.23 -10.20
CA LYS A 410 6.88 -23.60 -9.99
C LYS A 410 7.79 -22.43 -10.38
N ARG A 411 7.53 -21.78 -11.52
CA ARG A 411 8.29 -20.59 -11.96
C ARG A 411 8.11 -19.40 -11.00
N ALA A 412 6.93 -19.25 -10.39
CA ALA A 412 6.67 -18.21 -9.39
C ALA A 412 7.58 -18.36 -8.14
N THR A 413 8.02 -19.58 -7.81
CA THR A 413 8.89 -19.80 -6.65
C THR A 413 10.26 -19.12 -6.76
N LEU A 414 10.79 -18.90 -7.98
CA LEU A 414 12.00 -18.10 -8.19
C LEU A 414 11.83 -16.68 -7.64
N PHE A 415 10.68 -16.05 -7.94
CA PHE A 415 10.39 -14.69 -7.49
C PHE A 415 10.12 -14.63 -5.98
N ALA A 416 9.45 -15.63 -5.43
CA ALA A 416 9.26 -15.75 -3.99
C ALA A 416 10.59 -15.89 -3.23
N GLN A 417 11.53 -16.71 -3.73
CA GLN A 417 12.86 -16.84 -3.12
C GLN A 417 13.62 -15.52 -3.09
N LEU A 418 13.54 -14.72 -4.17
CA LEU A 418 14.10 -13.38 -4.22
C LEU A 418 13.41 -12.43 -3.22
N LEU A 419 12.08 -12.51 -3.10
CA LEU A 419 11.30 -11.70 -2.14
C LEU A 419 11.76 -11.92 -0.70
N PHE A 420 11.90 -13.19 -0.28
CA PHE A 420 12.25 -13.52 1.10
C PHE A 420 13.73 -13.27 1.40
N SER A 421 14.61 -13.56 0.45
CA SER A 421 16.06 -13.36 0.65
C SER A 421 16.44 -11.88 0.66
N TYR A 422 15.72 -11.06 -0.11
CA TYR A 422 16.05 -9.64 -0.32
C TYR A 422 14.77 -8.78 -0.27
N PRO A 423 14.20 -8.48 0.91
CA PRO A 423 12.89 -7.81 1.02
C PRO A 423 12.79 -6.43 0.36
N GLU A 424 13.92 -5.72 0.23
CA GLU A 424 14.00 -4.39 -0.42
C GLU A 424 14.20 -4.46 -1.95
N LEU A 425 14.36 -5.66 -2.51
CA LEU A 425 14.74 -5.85 -3.91
C LEU A 425 13.67 -5.36 -4.89
N TYR A 426 12.44 -5.82 -4.75
CA TYR A 426 11.35 -5.45 -5.67
C TYR A 426 11.01 -3.96 -5.67
N PRO A 427 10.95 -3.29 -4.50
CA PRO A 427 10.82 -1.84 -4.46
C PRO A 427 11.93 -1.13 -5.24
N GLN A 428 13.19 -1.56 -5.08
CA GLN A 428 14.32 -0.96 -5.79
C GLN A 428 14.29 -1.25 -7.29
N LEU A 429 13.90 -2.47 -7.70
CA LEU A 429 13.73 -2.83 -9.11
C LEU A 429 12.65 -1.99 -9.78
N GLY A 430 11.52 -1.77 -9.12
CA GLY A 430 10.44 -0.95 -9.68
C GLY A 430 10.85 0.50 -9.90
N LYS A 431 11.57 1.09 -8.95
CA LYS A 431 12.14 2.44 -9.11
C LYS A 431 13.15 2.50 -10.26
N ALA A 432 14.11 1.58 -10.27
CA ALA A 432 15.14 1.52 -11.30
C ALA A 432 14.54 1.33 -12.70
N PHE A 433 13.56 0.44 -12.84
CA PHE A 433 12.88 0.22 -14.11
C PHE A 433 12.16 1.48 -14.57
N ARG A 434 11.40 2.16 -13.70
CA ARG A 434 10.69 3.40 -14.06
C ARG A 434 11.64 4.52 -14.47
N GLU A 435 12.76 4.67 -13.77
CA GLU A 435 13.80 5.65 -14.10
C GLU A 435 14.39 5.38 -15.50
N GLU A 436 14.73 4.14 -15.80
CA GLU A 436 15.28 3.75 -17.11
C GLU A 436 14.23 3.80 -18.22
N TYR A 437 12.99 3.39 -17.95
CA TYR A 437 11.85 3.46 -18.87
C TYR A 437 11.52 4.91 -19.25
N ASN A 438 11.70 5.84 -18.30
CA ASN A 438 11.63 7.29 -18.47
C ASN A 438 10.39 7.74 -19.24
N TYR A 439 9.21 7.56 -18.64
CA TYR A 439 7.96 8.02 -19.26
C TYR A 439 7.74 7.43 -20.69
N ALA A 440 8.09 6.15 -20.86
CA ALA A 440 8.11 5.41 -22.13
C ALA A 440 9.07 5.93 -23.22
N LYS A 441 9.91 6.94 -22.95
CA LYS A 441 10.89 7.46 -23.92
C LYS A 441 11.92 6.42 -24.34
N ASN A 442 12.24 5.49 -23.44
CA ASN A 442 13.22 4.43 -23.68
C ASN A 442 12.57 3.06 -23.88
N ARG A 443 11.25 3.00 -24.13
CA ARG A 443 10.50 1.74 -24.23
C ARG A 443 11.13 0.76 -25.22
N SER A 444 11.64 1.23 -26.35
CA SER A 444 12.25 0.38 -27.38
C SER A 444 13.47 -0.42 -26.89
N ASN A 445 14.13 0.02 -25.82
CA ASN A 445 15.30 -0.65 -25.25
C ASN A 445 14.93 -1.66 -24.14
N LEU A 446 13.63 -1.76 -23.83
CA LEU A 446 13.05 -2.55 -22.74
C LEU A 446 11.78 -3.26 -23.24
N ASP A 447 11.81 -3.80 -24.46
CA ASP A 447 10.62 -4.36 -25.12
C ASP A 447 10.77 -5.87 -25.39
N SER A 448 11.96 -6.34 -25.76
CA SER A 448 12.16 -7.76 -26.06
C SER A 448 12.32 -8.60 -24.78
N SER A 449 11.92 -9.88 -24.86
CA SER A 449 12.09 -10.79 -23.72
C SER A 449 13.56 -10.99 -23.32
N GLN A 450 14.50 -10.94 -24.27
CA GLN A 450 15.92 -11.09 -23.93
C GLN A 450 16.46 -9.85 -23.21
N GLU A 451 16.12 -8.64 -23.66
CA GLU A 451 16.53 -7.40 -23.00
C GLU A 451 15.99 -7.35 -21.56
N LEU A 452 14.73 -7.72 -21.35
CA LEU A 452 14.11 -7.73 -20.03
C LEU A 452 14.72 -8.79 -19.10
N LYS A 453 15.05 -9.98 -19.63
CA LYS A 453 15.77 -11.02 -18.87
C LYS A 453 17.16 -10.55 -18.45
N ASP A 454 17.94 -10.01 -19.39
CA ASP A 454 19.27 -9.48 -19.12
C ASP A 454 19.22 -8.35 -18.11
N TRP A 455 18.28 -7.42 -18.28
CA TRP A 455 18.01 -6.33 -17.35
C TRP A 455 17.69 -6.85 -15.96
N PHE A 456 16.81 -7.86 -15.86
CA PHE A 456 16.40 -8.47 -14.60
C PHE A 456 17.60 -9.15 -13.91
N VAL A 457 18.38 -9.96 -14.60
CA VAL A 457 19.57 -10.65 -14.04
C VAL A 457 20.61 -9.65 -13.53
N VAL A 458 20.89 -8.60 -14.31
CA VAL A 458 21.85 -7.57 -13.93
C VAL A 458 21.36 -6.77 -12.72
N ASN A 459 20.12 -6.26 -12.77
CA ASN A 459 19.61 -5.38 -11.72
C ASN A 459 19.27 -6.13 -10.43
N THR A 460 18.80 -7.38 -10.51
CA THR A 460 18.59 -8.19 -9.31
C THR A 460 19.89 -8.47 -8.59
N SER A 461 20.99 -8.75 -9.32
CA SER A 461 22.31 -8.91 -8.73
C SER A 461 22.79 -7.60 -8.08
N LYS A 462 22.67 -6.48 -8.81
CA LYS A 462 23.03 -5.13 -8.33
C LYS A 462 22.32 -4.75 -7.02
N TYR A 463 20.99 -4.89 -6.96
CA TYR A 463 20.18 -4.42 -5.84
C TYR A 463 20.13 -5.41 -4.66
N SER A 464 20.24 -6.72 -4.91
CA SER A 464 20.48 -7.70 -3.85
C SER A 464 21.90 -7.59 -3.26
N LYS A 465 22.83 -6.94 -3.99
CA LYS A 465 24.26 -6.85 -3.67
C LYS A 465 24.95 -8.22 -3.65
N ASN A 466 24.42 -9.18 -4.41
CA ASN A 466 24.97 -10.52 -4.55
C ASN A 466 25.05 -10.91 -6.04
N ASP A 467 26.03 -11.72 -6.40
CA ASP A 467 26.12 -12.31 -7.74
C ASP A 467 25.10 -13.46 -7.86
N LEU A 468 23.98 -13.22 -8.55
CA LEU A 468 22.88 -14.17 -8.66
C LEU A 468 22.99 -15.10 -9.87
N ARG A 469 24.10 -15.08 -10.62
CA ARG A 469 24.25 -15.92 -11.83
C ARG A 469 24.09 -17.41 -11.55
N GLU A 470 24.75 -17.91 -10.50
CA GLU A 470 24.65 -19.32 -10.08
C GLU A 470 23.20 -19.71 -9.73
N PHE A 471 22.45 -18.80 -9.08
CA PHE A 471 21.03 -19.00 -8.80
C PHE A 471 20.19 -19.14 -10.09
N TYR A 472 20.45 -18.28 -11.09
CA TYR A 472 19.75 -18.34 -12.37
C TYR A 472 20.14 -19.55 -13.21
N ASP A 473 21.40 -19.99 -13.14
CA ASP A 473 21.87 -21.21 -13.79
C ASP A 473 21.19 -22.45 -13.20
N HIS A 474 21.01 -22.51 -11.87
CA HIS A 474 20.22 -23.56 -11.22
C HIS A 474 18.76 -23.53 -11.66
N TRP A 475 18.16 -22.35 -11.78
CA TRP A 475 16.80 -22.21 -12.29
C TRP A 475 16.66 -22.50 -13.78
N GLY A 476 17.75 -22.53 -14.55
CA GLY A 476 17.71 -22.64 -16.01
C GLY A 476 17.07 -21.41 -16.66
N LEU A 477 17.23 -20.23 -16.06
CA LEU A 477 16.88 -18.95 -16.68
C LEU A 477 18.04 -18.49 -17.57
N THR A 478 17.84 -18.45 -18.88
CA THR A 478 18.90 -18.02 -19.81
C THR A 478 19.05 -16.50 -19.84
N TYR A 479 20.29 -16.03 -19.91
CA TYR A 479 20.70 -14.63 -20.05
C TYR A 479 21.94 -14.53 -20.95
N SER A 480 22.18 -13.35 -21.52
CA SER A 480 23.27 -13.16 -22.48
C SER A 480 24.66 -13.14 -21.82
N SER A 481 25.70 -13.33 -22.64
CA SER A 481 27.08 -13.15 -22.16
C SER A 481 27.34 -11.71 -21.71
N GLN A 482 26.72 -10.71 -22.35
CA GLN A 482 26.83 -9.31 -21.94
C GLN A 482 26.26 -9.09 -20.54
N ALA A 483 25.10 -9.69 -20.22
CA ALA A 483 24.53 -9.65 -18.88
C ALA A 483 25.45 -10.34 -17.86
N SER A 484 26.03 -11.49 -18.22
CA SER A 484 27.00 -12.19 -17.37
C SER A 484 28.24 -11.34 -17.08
N ASP A 485 28.81 -10.71 -18.11
CA ASP A 485 29.98 -9.83 -17.99
C ASP A 485 29.67 -8.60 -17.15
N ALA A 486 28.48 -8.02 -17.30
CA ALA A 486 28.02 -6.89 -16.49
C ALA A 486 27.94 -7.22 -15.00
N VAL A 487 27.36 -8.38 -14.64
CA VAL A 487 27.34 -8.85 -13.23
C VAL A 487 28.75 -9.15 -12.73
N ASN A 488 29.58 -9.82 -13.54
CA ASN A 488 30.96 -10.14 -13.19
C ASN A 488 31.79 -8.89 -12.87
N ALA A 489 31.59 -7.82 -13.64
CA ALA A 489 32.30 -6.55 -13.46
C ALA A 489 31.98 -5.87 -12.11
N MET A 490 30.81 -6.15 -11.52
CA MET A 490 30.42 -5.59 -10.21
C MET A 490 31.17 -6.22 -9.04
N LYS A 491 31.80 -7.40 -9.22
CA LYS A 491 32.57 -8.13 -8.19
C LYS A 491 31.78 -8.33 -6.89
N LEU A 492 30.50 -8.69 -7.03
CA LEU A 492 29.60 -8.92 -5.90
C LEU A 492 29.94 -10.25 -5.20
N PRO A 493 29.69 -10.36 -3.88
CA PRO A 493 29.80 -11.64 -3.18
C PRO A 493 28.75 -12.63 -3.67
N LYS A 494 28.99 -13.92 -3.47
CA LYS A 494 27.97 -14.95 -3.68
C LYS A 494 26.88 -14.87 -2.60
N PRO A 495 25.64 -15.31 -2.89
CA PRO A 495 24.59 -15.48 -1.90
C PRO A 495 25.07 -16.33 -0.72
N TYR A 496 24.69 -15.92 0.49
CA TYR A 496 24.96 -16.71 1.69
C TYR A 496 24.18 -18.02 1.66
N GLN A 497 24.86 -19.11 1.99
CA GLN A 497 24.25 -20.42 2.26
C GLN A 497 24.39 -20.67 3.77
N PRO A 498 23.28 -20.67 4.53
CA PRO A 498 23.35 -20.73 5.99
C PRO A 498 23.90 -22.07 6.45
N ALA A 499 24.90 -22.05 7.33
CA ALA A 499 25.51 -23.23 7.93
C ALA A 499 24.60 -23.86 8.99
N GLN A 500 23.74 -23.05 9.62
CA GLN A 500 22.81 -23.47 10.65
C GLN A 500 21.53 -22.62 10.59
N THR A 501 20.39 -23.27 10.78
CA THR A 501 19.10 -22.62 11.05
C THR A 501 18.59 -23.09 12.41
N GLN A 502 18.14 -22.14 13.23
CA GLN A 502 17.46 -22.41 14.49
C GLN A 502 16.06 -21.84 14.45
N GLU A 503 15.10 -22.58 14.98
CA GLU A 503 13.72 -22.14 15.12
C GLU A 503 13.35 -22.15 16.61
N ILE A 504 12.83 -21.03 17.09
CA ILE A 504 12.35 -20.87 18.46
C ILE A 504 10.95 -20.28 18.46
N THR A 505 10.23 -20.46 19.57
CA THR A 505 8.92 -19.85 19.77
C THR A 505 8.94 -18.97 21.01
N LEU A 506 8.45 -17.74 20.86
CA LEU A 506 8.17 -16.80 21.95
C LEU A 506 6.66 -16.77 22.16
N ASN A 507 6.22 -17.33 23.28
CA ASN A 507 4.83 -17.26 23.72
C ASN A 507 4.68 -16.10 24.73
N SER A 508 3.61 -15.33 24.62
CA SER A 508 3.23 -14.30 25.58
C SER A 508 1.72 -14.33 25.80
N ASP A 509 1.29 -14.44 27.05
CA ASP A 509 -0.08 -14.16 27.51
C ASP A 509 -0.27 -12.64 27.78
N TYR A 510 0.39 -11.82 26.97
CA TYR A 510 0.50 -10.37 27.12
C TYR A 510 1.12 -9.93 28.47
N SER A 511 1.91 -10.82 29.07
CA SER A 511 2.89 -10.49 30.10
C SER A 511 4.29 -10.31 29.50
N SER A 512 5.20 -9.68 30.24
CA SER A 512 6.60 -9.61 29.85
C SER A 512 7.19 -11.01 29.83
N SER A 513 7.44 -11.54 28.63
CA SER A 513 7.91 -12.91 28.40
C SER A 513 9.19 -12.91 27.58
N TYR A 514 9.89 -14.04 27.57
CA TYR A 514 11.12 -14.17 26.81
C TYR A 514 11.34 -15.57 26.26
N ALA A 515 12.10 -15.66 25.19
CA ALA A 515 12.64 -16.89 24.63
C ALA A 515 14.17 -16.80 24.60
N THR A 516 14.84 -17.94 24.72
CA THR A 516 16.31 -18.02 24.64
C THR A 516 16.74 -19.10 23.67
N THR A 517 17.87 -18.88 23.02
CA THR A 517 18.58 -19.93 22.28
C THR A 517 20.08 -19.77 22.41
N THR A 518 20.83 -20.78 21.99
CA THR A 518 22.29 -20.76 21.98
C THR A 518 22.81 -21.15 20.61
N MET A 519 23.83 -20.46 20.14
CA MET A 519 24.52 -20.78 18.89
C MET A 519 25.99 -21.05 19.14
N VAL A 520 26.46 -22.18 18.60
CA VAL A 520 27.85 -22.62 18.64
C VAL A 520 28.22 -23.07 17.24
N ASP A 521 29.31 -22.53 16.71
CA ASP A 521 29.86 -22.94 15.43
C ASP A 521 31.34 -23.29 15.60
N PRO A 522 31.85 -24.36 14.95
CA PRO A 522 33.25 -24.74 15.05
C PRO A 522 34.20 -23.70 14.42
N VAL A 523 33.74 -22.96 13.40
CA VAL A 523 34.54 -22.03 12.60
C VAL A 523 34.25 -20.57 12.95
N ALA A 524 32.98 -20.18 13.00
CA ALA A 524 32.57 -18.81 13.31
C ALA A 524 32.64 -18.57 14.83
N LYS A 525 33.31 -17.49 15.22
CA LYS A 525 33.60 -17.15 16.63
C LYS A 525 33.19 -15.73 16.99
N ASN A 526 32.99 -14.88 16.00
CA ASN A 526 32.63 -13.47 16.10
C ASN A 526 31.25 -13.25 15.46
N ILE A 527 30.29 -14.08 15.86
CA ILE A 527 28.93 -14.11 15.30
C ILE A 527 28.13 -12.94 15.85
N GLY A 528 27.50 -12.12 15.03
CA GLY A 528 26.42 -11.20 15.43
C GLY A 528 25.17 -11.43 14.59
N PHE A 529 24.04 -10.90 15.04
CA PHE A 529 22.73 -11.12 14.44
C PHE A 529 22.12 -9.80 13.98
N VAL A 530 21.80 -9.72 12.71
CA VAL A 530 21.21 -8.54 12.06
C VAL A 530 19.81 -8.84 11.53
N LEU A 531 19.03 -7.80 11.30
CA LEU A 531 17.69 -7.89 10.75
C LEU A 531 17.74 -7.73 9.21
N PRO A 532 16.75 -8.29 8.48
CA PRO A 532 16.70 -8.19 7.02
C PRO A 532 16.58 -6.75 6.50
N THR A 533 15.80 -5.90 7.19
CA THR A 533 15.54 -4.52 6.79
C THR A 533 15.77 -3.52 7.92
N SER A 534 16.04 -2.26 7.58
CA SER A 534 16.20 -1.18 8.56
C SER A 534 14.90 -0.84 9.30
N ALA A 535 13.75 -1.12 8.68
CA ALA A 535 12.44 -1.00 9.32
C ALA A 535 12.24 -2.02 10.44
N GLN A 536 12.90 -3.18 10.36
CA GLN A 536 12.87 -4.22 11.38
C GLN A 536 13.95 -4.01 12.45
N GLY A 537 15.14 -3.53 12.10
CA GLY A 537 16.20 -3.28 13.07
C GLY A 537 17.58 -3.08 12.43
N PRO A 538 18.68 -3.22 13.20
CA PRO A 538 20.02 -3.06 12.66
C PRO A 538 20.35 -4.09 11.58
N THR A 539 20.76 -3.63 10.40
CA THR A 539 21.11 -4.48 9.23
C THR A 539 22.61 -4.74 9.09
N SER A 540 23.42 -4.20 9.99
CA SER A 540 24.89 -4.32 9.96
C SER A 540 25.46 -4.69 11.32
N LEU A 541 26.58 -5.42 11.28
CA LEU A 541 27.34 -5.75 12.48
C LEU A 541 28.03 -4.51 13.06
N VAL A 542 28.20 -4.52 14.37
CA VAL A 542 29.12 -3.63 15.09
C VAL A 542 30.08 -4.49 15.90
N TRP A 543 31.28 -3.98 16.18
CA TRP A 543 32.24 -4.76 16.97
C TRP A 543 31.71 -5.01 18.38
N SER A 544 31.37 -3.95 19.12
CA SER A 544 30.81 -4.07 20.47
C SER A 544 29.90 -2.88 20.76
N LYS A 545 28.70 -3.17 21.24
CA LYS A 545 27.73 -2.18 21.72
C LYS A 545 26.94 -2.76 22.88
N SER A 546 26.98 -2.08 24.02
CA SER A 546 26.21 -2.46 25.20
C SER A 546 24.72 -2.19 25.03
N GLY A 547 23.88 -2.95 25.72
CA GLY A 547 22.43 -2.75 25.80
C GLY A 547 21.63 -3.72 24.93
N ASP A 548 20.34 -3.45 24.83
CA ASP A 548 19.38 -4.29 24.09
C ASP A 548 19.18 -3.73 22.68
N THR A 549 19.08 -4.63 21.69
CA THR A 549 18.58 -4.30 20.35
C THR A 549 17.07 -4.21 20.40
N GLN A 550 16.52 -3.04 20.09
CA GLN A 550 15.11 -2.92 19.73
C GLN A 550 14.93 -3.36 18.27
N PHE A 551 13.94 -4.22 18.02
CA PHE A 551 13.58 -4.66 16.68
C PHE A 551 12.08 -4.92 16.57
N TYR A 552 11.60 -5.06 15.33
CA TYR A 552 10.18 -5.15 15.02
C TYR A 552 9.85 -6.42 14.25
N ALA A 553 8.69 -6.98 14.54
CA ALA A 553 8.12 -8.11 13.83
C ALA A 553 6.69 -7.80 13.41
N ASP A 554 6.33 -8.23 12.21
CA ASP A 554 4.96 -8.17 11.74
C ASP A 554 4.22 -9.41 12.26
N VAL A 555 3.01 -9.21 12.77
CA VAL A 555 2.13 -10.25 13.29
C VAL A 555 0.73 -10.07 12.71
N THR A 556 0.01 -11.16 12.59
CA THR A 556 -1.36 -11.20 12.10
C THR A 556 -2.26 -11.70 13.23
N ASP A 557 -3.41 -11.06 13.43
CA ASP A 557 -4.39 -11.52 14.40
C ASP A 557 -5.32 -12.61 13.85
N SER A 558 -6.22 -13.14 14.69
CA SER A 558 -7.22 -14.13 14.27
C SER A 558 -8.24 -13.62 13.24
N GLN A 559 -8.31 -12.31 13.04
CA GLN A 559 -9.14 -11.65 12.02
C GLN A 559 -8.31 -11.28 10.79
N GLN A 560 -7.09 -11.80 10.64
CA GLN A 560 -6.23 -11.56 9.46
C GLN A 560 -5.81 -10.10 9.28
N ARG A 561 -5.85 -9.31 10.36
CA ARG A 561 -5.35 -7.93 10.38
C ARG A 561 -3.87 -7.94 10.71
N ALA A 562 -3.10 -7.14 9.96
CA ALA A 562 -1.65 -7.03 10.14
C ALA A 562 -1.30 -5.96 11.18
N PHE A 563 -0.41 -6.29 12.11
CA PHE A 563 0.11 -5.41 13.14
C PHE A 563 1.63 -5.54 13.22
N ARG A 564 2.25 -4.55 13.86
CA ARG A 564 3.69 -4.57 14.15
C ARG A 564 3.93 -4.54 15.65
N VAL A 565 4.73 -5.49 16.13
CA VAL A 565 5.14 -5.56 17.54
C VAL A 565 6.60 -5.18 17.70
N LYS A 566 6.91 -4.52 18.81
CA LYS A 566 8.27 -4.20 19.23
C LYS A 566 8.79 -5.28 20.17
N LEU A 567 9.98 -5.77 19.87
CA LEU A 567 10.72 -6.78 20.62
C LEU A 567 12.07 -6.22 21.05
N HIS A 568 12.66 -6.85 22.07
CA HIS A 568 14.02 -6.54 22.52
C HIS A 568 14.88 -7.80 22.46
N GLY A 569 16.13 -7.64 22.05
CA GLY A 569 17.05 -8.76 21.92
C GLY A 569 18.42 -8.44 22.47
N LYS A 570 19.05 -9.42 23.11
CA LYS A 570 20.42 -9.30 23.61
C LYS A 570 21.18 -10.58 23.45
N LYS A 571 22.50 -10.44 23.40
CA LYS A 571 23.45 -11.52 23.20
C LYS A 571 24.57 -11.44 24.23
N SER A 572 25.00 -12.57 24.78
CA SER A 572 26.31 -12.70 25.44
C SER A 572 27.16 -13.77 24.75
N VAL A 573 28.48 -13.71 24.93
CA VAL A 573 29.43 -14.70 24.39
C VAL A 573 30.23 -15.30 25.53
N GLY A 574 30.24 -16.62 25.67
CA GLY A 574 30.87 -17.28 26.82
C GLY A 574 30.32 -16.74 28.15
N GLN A 575 31.19 -16.27 29.03
CA GLN A 575 30.85 -15.60 30.29
C GLN A 575 30.99 -14.07 30.24
N CYS A 576 31.11 -13.47 29.05
CA CYS A 576 31.20 -12.01 28.90
C CYS A 576 29.84 -11.32 29.10
N ALA A 577 29.89 -9.99 29.24
CA ALA A 577 28.73 -9.13 29.40
C ALA A 577 27.73 -9.22 28.22
N ASN A 578 26.51 -8.76 28.47
CA ASN A 578 25.47 -8.63 27.45
C ASN A 578 25.75 -7.46 26.50
N TYR A 579 25.51 -7.70 25.23
CA TYR A 579 25.62 -6.76 24.14
C TYR A 579 24.35 -6.79 23.28
N THR A 580 24.24 -5.82 22.37
CA THR A 580 23.23 -5.82 21.32
C THR A 580 23.38 -7.06 20.43
N LEU A 581 22.29 -7.52 19.82
CA LEU A 581 22.28 -8.68 18.92
C LEU A 581 23.33 -8.59 17.81
N ASN A 582 23.48 -7.41 17.21
CA ASN A 582 24.41 -7.16 16.10
C ASN A 582 25.86 -6.95 16.54
N SER A 583 26.19 -7.12 17.82
CA SER A 583 27.57 -7.07 18.31
C SER A 583 28.32 -8.36 18.04
N ALA A 584 29.50 -8.26 17.43
CA ALA A 584 30.31 -9.38 16.97
C ALA A 584 31.55 -9.69 17.85
N ALA A 585 31.76 -8.93 18.92
CA ALA A 585 32.85 -9.16 19.86
C ALA A 585 32.83 -10.60 20.40
N ASN A 586 34.00 -11.21 20.44
CA ASN A 586 34.20 -12.53 21.04
C ASN A 586 34.49 -12.40 22.54
N CYS A 587 34.61 -13.54 23.21
CA CYS A 587 34.96 -13.61 24.62
C CYS A 587 36.11 -14.59 24.84
N VAL A 588 37.01 -14.27 25.78
CA VAL A 588 38.13 -15.16 26.15
C VAL A 588 37.61 -16.45 26.80
N SER A 589 36.48 -16.39 27.51
CA SER A 589 35.90 -17.54 28.22
C SER A 589 35.09 -18.49 27.32
N GLY A 590 34.94 -18.19 26.03
CA GLY A 590 34.26 -19.07 25.09
C GLY A 590 33.71 -18.36 23.85
N SER A 591 33.18 -19.13 22.90
CA SER A 591 32.60 -18.63 21.65
C SER A 591 31.10 -18.92 21.50
N THR A 592 30.50 -19.59 22.48
CA THR A 592 29.05 -19.82 22.51
C THR A 592 28.31 -18.50 22.61
N SER A 593 27.43 -18.23 21.65
CA SER A 593 26.52 -17.09 21.70
C SER A 593 25.24 -17.51 22.42
N PHE A 594 24.93 -16.84 23.53
CA PHE A 594 23.65 -16.99 24.24
C PHE A 594 22.76 -15.83 23.86
N LEU A 595 21.54 -16.12 23.42
CA LEU A 595 20.59 -15.15 22.91
C LEU A 595 19.34 -15.15 23.75
N ARG A 596 18.81 -13.95 23.98
CA ARG A 596 17.53 -13.73 24.65
C ARG A 596 16.72 -12.72 23.86
N PHE A 597 15.45 -13.04 23.65
CA PHE A 597 14.44 -12.21 23.00
C PHE A 597 13.30 -11.99 23.97
N ASP A 598 12.95 -10.72 24.20
CA ASP A 598 11.97 -10.29 25.17
C ASP A 598 10.79 -9.63 24.44
N PHE A 599 9.56 -10.06 24.78
CA PHE A 599 8.34 -9.31 24.52
C PHE A 599 7.97 -8.52 25.79
N ARG A 600 7.63 -7.24 25.62
CA ARG A 600 7.28 -6.33 26.72
C ARG A 600 5.92 -5.72 26.42
N LYS A 601 4.96 -5.87 27.34
CA LYS A 601 3.60 -5.35 27.13
C LYS A 601 3.56 -3.82 27.09
N GLU A 602 4.44 -3.18 27.86
CA GLU A 602 4.59 -1.72 27.94
C GLU A 602 5.05 -1.08 26.63
N ASP A 603 5.68 -1.84 25.73
CA ASP A 603 6.09 -1.40 24.40
C ASP A 603 5.02 -1.64 23.33
N ASN A 604 3.95 -2.37 23.67
CA ASN A 604 2.95 -2.90 22.73
C ASN A 604 1.51 -2.65 23.24
N THR A 605 1.28 -1.52 23.90
CA THR A 605 -0.03 -1.16 24.50
C THR A 605 -1.13 -0.97 23.46
N GLN A 606 -0.76 -0.60 22.24
CA GLN A 606 -1.62 -0.32 21.08
C GLN A 606 -2.22 -1.57 20.42
N LEU A 607 -1.77 -2.78 20.75
CA LEU A 607 -2.37 -3.99 20.18
C LEU A 607 -3.81 -4.12 20.67
N PRO A 608 -4.81 -4.39 19.81
CA PRO A 608 -6.15 -4.77 20.26
C PRO A 608 -6.16 -6.07 21.10
N ALA A 609 -7.23 -6.35 21.83
CA ALA A 609 -7.41 -7.67 22.44
C ALA A 609 -7.50 -8.75 21.35
N GLY A 610 -6.90 -9.92 21.56
CA GLY A 610 -6.90 -10.99 20.58
C GLY A 610 -5.63 -11.86 20.59
N THR A 611 -5.61 -12.81 19.66
CA THR A 611 -4.47 -13.72 19.46
C THR A 611 -3.72 -13.32 18.20
N TYR A 612 -2.40 -13.23 18.31
CA TYR A 612 -1.49 -12.81 17.25
C TYR A 612 -0.45 -13.88 16.99
N HIS A 613 -0.18 -14.10 15.71
CA HIS A 613 0.86 -14.99 15.21
C HIS A 613 1.76 -14.26 14.23
N GLY A 614 3.04 -14.57 14.23
CA GLY A 614 3.96 -14.02 13.24
C GLY A 614 5.32 -14.69 13.31
N THR A 615 6.16 -14.33 12.37
CA THR A 615 7.54 -14.83 12.30
C THR A 615 8.47 -13.66 12.08
N THR A 616 9.62 -13.68 12.73
CA THR A 616 10.72 -12.77 12.41
C THR A 616 12.02 -13.53 12.29
N HIS A 617 12.85 -13.07 11.37
CA HIS A 617 14.09 -13.73 10.98
C HIS A 617 15.28 -12.87 11.37
N LEU A 618 16.31 -13.48 11.95
CA LEU A 618 17.59 -12.86 12.20
C LEU A 618 18.68 -13.57 11.40
N SER A 619 19.46 -12.78 10.68
CA SER A 619 20.62 -13.23 9.92
C SER A 619 21.87 -13.20 10.80
N GLY A 620 22.42 -14.37 11.12
CA GLY A 620 23.73 -14.49 11.75
C GLY A 620 24.85 -14.26 10.73
N ARG A 621 25.84 -13.45 11.12
CA ARG A 621 27.04 -13.11 10.33
C ARG A 621 28.26 -13.14 11.23
N ASP A 622 29.41 -13.53 10.70
CA ASP A 622 30.67 -13.46 11.43
C ASP A 622 31.51 -12.27 10.95
N TRP A 623 32.12 -11.54 11.89
CA TRP A 623 32.93 -10.35 11.58
C TRP A 623 34.16 -10.63 10.73
N HIS A 624 34.74 -11.82 10.84
CA HIS A 624 35.98 -12.22 10.16
C HIS A 624 35.77 -13.29 9.08
N LYS A 625 34.61 -13.95 9.04
CA LYS A 625 34.25 -14.97 8.03
C LYS A 625 33.13 -14.42 7.14
N PRO A 626 33.46 -13.69 6.06
CA PRO A 626 32.49 -12.97 5.25
C PRO A 626 31.53 -13.87 4.45
N THR A 627 31.77 -15.18 4.41
CA THR A 627 30.90 -16.15 3.73
C THR A 627 30.06 -16.98 4.69
N TRP A 628 30.29 -16.87 6.01
CA TRP A 628 29.55 -17.63 7.00
C TRP A 628 28.21 -16.95 7.29
N ALA A 629 27.16 -17.75 7.39
CA ALA A 629 25.82 -17.32 7.70
C ALA A 629 25.08 -18.32 8.58
N SER A 630 24.12 -17.82 9.34
CA SER A 630 23.12 -18.65 10.01
C SER A 630 21.77 -17.92 10.02
N GLU A 631 20.72 -18.64 10.38
CA GLU A 631 19.38 -18.08 10.57
C GLU A 631 18.84 -18.40 11.96
N ILE A 632 18.14 -17.44 12.55
CA ILE A 632 17.26 -17.67 13.69
C ILE A 632 15.87 -17.22 13.30
N LYS A 633 14.95 -18.18 13.23
CA LYS A 633 13.53 -17.97 13.04
C LYS A 633 12.85 -17.91 14.40
N ILE A 634 12.15 -16.81 14.68
CA ILE A 634 11.40 -16.61 15.91
C ILE A 634 9.91 -16.59 15.56
N ASN A 635 9.22 -17.67 15.92
CA ASN A 635 7.77 -17.73 15.85
C ASN A 635 7.18 -17.00 17.07
N LEU A 636 6.21 -16.13 16.84
CA LEU A 636 5.54 -15.33 17.85
C LEU A 636 4.13 -15.86 18.05
N ASN A 637 3.75 -16.10 19.30
CA ASN A 637 2.38 -16.37 19.71
C ASN A 637 2.03 -15.44 20.88
N ILE A 638 1.24 -14.40 20.63
CA ILE A 638 0.89 -13.39 21.63
C ILE A 638 -0.64 -13.42 21.84
N VAL A 639 -1.09 -13.51 23.08
CA VAL A 639 -2.51 -13.51 23.46
C VAL A 639 -2.75 -12.33 24.40
N LYS A 640 -3.48 -11.31 23.94
CA LYS A 640 -3.84 -10.11 24.71
C LYS A 640 -5.28 -10.15 25.20
#